data_AF-A0A960GY50-F1
#
_entry.id   AF-A0A960GY50-F1
#
_cell.length_a   1.000
_cell.length_b   1.000
_cell.length_c   1.000
_cell.angle_alpha   90.00
_cell.angle_beta   90.00
_cell.angle_gamma   90.00
#
_symmetry.space_group_name_H-M   'P 1'
#
loop_
_entity.id
_entity.type
_entity.pdbx_description
1 polymer ?
#
loop_
_entity_poly.entity_id
_entity_poly.type
_entity_poly.pdbx_seq_one_letter_code
_entity_poly.pdbx_strand_id
1 'polypeptide(L)'
;MVRASNIMGRTTTGVTQEGFATPAIMGMKGGANRFQFIHPDDLSRFFADGAERPDWRGPVNLAAEGSIVMREIAQILGKRYVEVNPQRAEAVLNFLWDHNLFSLDPGAVEAFLNFPIVDITKLTEEFGFRPAWTNRGCVEDFARTNRAHIILGSRRVEIPWRWPWATVPERATEDGSRHPASEAAGEFDTTVRDGWTVFTAANTSEAFPGPLTPLSLELALDALLSGAANAADVFNFRGKLRDAMTYDAVGSFGHGIYANLSVVYALGTAMPGAGVSAWDEMLFGDRDGIEIAEVEKVGPMGMARMLPRLAGKLIGFAPEIRSVDAHARAEQHDPSYYRSLSDVELIAQLNRTRDEVAQAWSLASNASAFIVPIMEMVQKQGGKGVATRIRGGADELPSAAIAGGAYRLAGLARTDPAILDTLRTNAPEVALEKLRDSHPAFVRELDGVLEEYGHRGPAETELANPMFADDPVKFVDVVAKLTETQRRPEEPAPPVSRRVALAAEVANRFQRLREQARDATIRRTHQYRLIAREIGRRLADRGVIDQPEDVFYLIRSELKNPPANAAELVARRRAERERLRVERPPLNFAGTYSTTRDAAGALEPGQSLQGTPVSAGVAKGRVRVLTADSMDDLEPGEVLVSAFTDTGWTPYFSFAAAVVVDTGGEMSHAAVVAREFGVPCVVGTLRGSAVLRTGDVVEVDGATGKVTRVE
;
A
#
# COMPACT_ATOMS: atom_id res chain seq x y z
N MET A 1 -17.77 27.11 -26.17
CA MET A 1 -18.14 27.54 -24.80
C MET A 1 -18.56 26.29 -24.03
N VAL A 2 -17.77 25.87 -23.04
CA VAL A 2 -18.10 24.74 -22.18
C VAL A 2 -18.72 25.28 -20.90
N ARG A 3 -19.92 24.81 -20.54
CA ARG A 3 -20.61 25.18 -19.29
C ARG A 3 -20.64 23.96 -18.37
N ALA A 4 -19.69 23.89 -17.45
CA ALA A 4 -19.68 22.84 -16.44
C ALA A 4 -20.72 23.12 -15.35
N SER A 5 -21.36 22.08 -14.83
CA SER A 5 -22.08 22.15 -13.56
C SER A 5 -21.11 22.30 -12.38
N ASN A 6 -21.61 22.24 -11.15
CA ASN A 6 -20.75 22.24 -9.96
C ASN A 6 -19.71 21.12 -10.04
N ILE A 7 -18.44 21.41 -9.76
CA ILE A 7 -17.35 20.44 -9.86
C ILE A 7 -17.18 19.77 -8.49
N MET A 8 -17.48 18.47 -8.39
CA MET A 8 -17.43 17.73 -7.13
C MET A 8 -16.72 16.38 -7.27
N GLY A 9 -15.72 16.15 -6.42
CA GLY A 9 -14.90 14.94 -6.34
C GLY A 9 -13.69 15.17 -5.43
N ARG A 10 -12.72 14.25 -5.44
CA ARG A 10 -11.57 14.27 -4.53
C ARG A 10 -10.68 15.51 -4.59
N THR A 11 -10.56 16.14 -5.76
CA THR A 11 -9.74 17.33 -6.00
C THR A 11 -10.54 18.64 -6.00
N THR A 12 -11.79 18.62 -5.53
CA THR A 12 -12.65 19.81 -5.50
C THR A 12 -12.08 20.91 -4.62
N THR A 13 -12.06 22.12 -5.17
CA THR A 13 -11.63 23.36 -4.52
C THR A 13 -12.65 24.48 -4.74
N GLY A 14 -12.42 25.65 -4.13
CA GLY A 14 -13.24 26.85 -4.33
C GLY A 14 -14.65 26.75 -3.77
N VAL A 15 -15.61 27.41 -4.42
CA VAL A 15 -16.99 27.61 -3.92
C VAL A 15 -17.70 26.30 -3.57
N THR A 16 -17.51 25.24 -4.36
CA THR A 16 -18.14 23.95 -4.08
C THR A 16 -17.57 23.31 -2.80
N GLN A 17 -16.25 23.36 -2.61
CA GLN A 17 -15.63 22.92 -1.37
C GLN A 17 -16.10 23.78 -0.19
N GLU A 18 -16.10 25.09 -0.35
CA GLU A 18 -16.54 26.06 0.66
C GLU A 18 -17.97 25.82 1.13
N GLY A 19 -18.91 25.62 0.21
CA GLY A 19 -20.31 25.33 0.55
C GLY A 19 -20.49 23.98 1.25
N PHE A 20 -19.83 22.93 0.76
CA PHE A 20 -20.03 21.57 1.26
C PHE A 20 -19.07 21.13 2.38
N ALA A 21 -18.00 21.88 2.67
CA ALA A 21 -17.06 21.63 3.77
C ALA A 21 -17.48 22.29 5.09
N THR A 22 -18.60 23.01 5.13
CA THR A 22 -19.13 23.63 6.35
C THR A 22 -19.60 22.59 7.39
N PRO A 23 -19.74 22.94 8.69
CA PRO A 23 -20.14 21.97 9.73
C PRO A 23 -21.55 21.42 9.56
N ALA A 24 -22.44 22.15 8.88
CA ALA A 24 -23.82 21.80 8.63
C ALA A 24 -24.21 22.23 7.23
N ILE A 25 -25.01 21.40 6.55
CA ILE A 25 -25.51 21.71 5.21
C ILE A 25 -26.85 22.41 5.35
N MET A 26 -26.93 23.62 4.83
CA MET A 26 -28.17 24.39 4.76
C MET A 26 -29.00 23.96 3.55
N GLY A 27 -30.31 23.82 3.73
CA GLY A 27 -31.23 23.67 2.61
C GLY A 27 -32.57 24.34 2.85
N MET A 28 -33.34 24.53 1.79
CA MET A 28 -34.61 25.26 1.86
C MET A 28 -35.75 24.35 2.32
N LYS A 29 -36.60 24.86 3.21
CA LYS A 29 -37.80 24.17 3.69
C LYS A 29 -38.72 23.82 2.51
N GLY A 30 -39.06 22.54 2.37
CA GLY A 30 -39.77 22.00 1.20
C GLY A 30 -38.93 21.04 0.34
N GLY A 31 -37.60 20.98 0.55
CA GLY A 31 -36.78 19.82 0.17
C GLY A 31 -36.46 19.64 -1.32
N ALA A 32 -36.64 20.66 -2.16
CA ALA A 32 -36.52 20.53 -3.62
C ALA A 32 -35.19 21.03 -4.22
N ASN A 33 -34.21 21.49 -3.43
CA ASN A 33 -32.92 21.92 -3.98
C ASN A 33 -32.16 20.72 -4.55
N ARG A 34 -32.15 20.62 -5.88
CA ARG A 34 -31.44 19.59 -6.63
C ARG A 34 -30.13 20.15 -7.13
N PHE A 35 -29.09 19.33 -7.07
CA PHE A 35 -27.77 19.64 -7.58
C PHE A 35 -27.42 18.69 -8.71
N GLN A 36 -26.66 19.22 -9.65
CA GLN A 36 -25.99 18.45 -10.66
C GLN A 36 -24.48 18.72 -10.56
N PHE A 37 -23.70 17.66 -10.69
CA PHE A 37 -22.26 17.68 -10.52
C PHE A 37 -21.53 17.12 -11.74
N ILE A 38 -20.29 17.54 -11.92
CA ILE A 38 -19.32 16.88 -12.80
C ILE A 38 -18.09 16.52 -11.96
N HIS A 39 -17.60 15.29 -12.14
CA HIS A 39 -16.37 14.87 -11.47
C HIS A 39 -15.13 15.48 -12.14
N PRO A 40 -14.10 15.89 -11.38
CA PRO A 40 -12.84 16.38 -11.95
C PRO A 40 -12.22 15.45 -13.01
N ASP A 41 -12.27 14.13 -12.81
CA ASP A 41 -11.75 13.16 -13.79
C ASP A 41 -12.51 13.23 -15.13
N ASP A 42 -13.84 13.37 -15.08
CA ASP A 42 -14.66 13.52 -16.29
C ASP A 42 -14.45 14.88 -16.95
N LEU A 43 -14.22 15.93 -16.17
CA LEU A 43 -13.87 17.25 -16.67
C LEU A 43 -12.55 17.20 -17.45
N SER A 44 -11.51 16.63 -16.85
CA SER A 44 -10.20 16.48 -17.49
C SER A 44 -10.26 15.57 -18.72
N ARG A 45 -11.03 14.47 -18.65
CA ARG A 45 -11.24 13.58 -19.79
C ARG A 45 -11.96 14.28 -20.93
N PHE A 46 -13.01 15.05 -20.65
CA PHE A 46 -13.72 15.81 -21.67
C PHE A 46 -12.77 16.74 -22.45
N PHE A 47 -11.88 17.46 -21.77
CA PHE A 47 -10.93 18.35 -22.45
C PHE A 47 -9.86 17.59 -23.23
N ALA A 48 -9.39 16.44 -22.71
CA ALA A 48 -8.45 15.59 -23.42
C ALA A 48 -9.07 15.02 -24.72
N ASP A 49 -10.26 14.41 -24.61
CA ASP A 49 -10.97 13.83 -25.76
C ASP A 49 -11.32 14.94 -26.78
N GLY A 50 -11.76 16.10 -26.31
CA GLY A 50 -12.10 17.24 -27.16
C GLY A 50 -10.91 17.83 -27.93
N ALA A 51 -9.68 17.74 -27.40
CA ALA A 51 -8.49 18.17 -28.12
C ALA A 51 -8.20 17.30 -29.36
N GLU A 52 -8.65 16.04 -29.35
CA GLU A 52 -8.45 15.07 -30.44
C GLU A 52 -9.68 15.00 -31.39
N ARG A 53 -10.78 15.67 -31.04
CA ARG A 53 -12.08 15.57 -31.71
C ARG A 53 -12.51 16.88 -32.37
N PRO A 54 -12.09 17.16 -33.61
CA PRO A 54 -12.42 18.41 -34.31
C PRO A 54 -13.91 18.56 -34.66
N ASP A 55 -14.68 17.48 -34.52
CA ASP A 55 -16.14 17.41 -34.66
C ASP A 55 -16.89 17.96 -33.43
N TRP A 56 -16.25 18.03 -32.26
CA TRP A 56 -16.86 18.61 -31.06
C TRP A 56 -16.93 20.14 -31.17
N ARG A 57 -18.07 20.65 -31.67
CA ARG A 57 -18.26 22.08 -31.95
C ARG A 57 -19.45 22.70 -31.24
N GLY A 58 -19.33 24.00 -30.94
CA GLY A 58 -20.39 24.83 -30.36
C GLY A 58 -20.47 24.78 -28.83
N PRO A 59 -21.50 25.39 -28.23
CA PRO A 59 -21.71 25.34 -26.79
C PRO A 59 -22.15 23.95 -26.34
N VAL A 60 -21.69 23.51 -25.16
CA VAL A 60 -22.07 22.23 -24.54
C VAL A 60 -22.14 22.41 -23.01
N ASN A 61 -23.09 21.71 -22.39
CA ASN A 61 -23.18 21.62 -20.94
C ASN A 61 -22.52 20.31 -20.47
N LEU A 62 -21.72 20.39 -19.41
CA LEU A 62 -20.97 19.25 -18.90
C LEU A 62 -21.39 18.93 -17.47
N ALA A 63 -22.05 17.79 -17.30
CA ALA A 63 -22.60 17.34 -16.04
C ALA A 63 -22.90 15.83 -16.06
N ALA A 64 -22.92 15.20 -14.89
CA ALA A 64 -23.40 13.83 -14.71
C ALA A 64 -24.91 13.74 -14.93
N GLU A 65 -25.38 12.57 -15.37
CA GLU A 65 -26.79 12.32 -15.64
C GLU A 65 -27.66 12.43 -14.37
N GLY A 66 -28.84 13.03 -14.53
CA GLY A 66 -29.81 13.22 -13.45
C GLY A 66 -29.42 14.35 -12.48
N SER A 67 -29.85 14.24 -11.23
CA SER A 67 -29.55 15.21 -10.16
C SER A 67 -29.77 14.58 -8.79
N ILE A 68 -29.14 15.15 -7.77
CA ILE A 68 -29.21 14.68 -6.38
C ILE A 68 -29.78 15.77 -5.46
N VAL A 69 -30.58 15.38 -4.45
CA VAL A 69 -31.20 16.35 -3.54
C VAL A 69 -30.25 16.75 -2.40
N MET A 70 -30.29 18.02 -1.97
CA MET A 70 -29.41 18.55 -0.93
C MET A 70 -29.43 17.75 0.39
N ARG A 71 -30.58 17.19 0.75
CA ARG A 71 -30.70 16.33 1.95
C ARG A 71 -29.88 15.06 1.82
N GLU A 72 -29.89 14.44 0.65
CA GLU A 72 -29.12 13.23 0.36
C GLU A 72 -27.62 13.54 0.34
N ILE A 73 -27.22 14.70 -0.20
CA ILE A 73 -25.84 15.20 -0.10
C ILE A 73 -25.42 15.31 1.38
N ALA A 74 -26.24 15.94 2.22
CA ALA A 74 -25.95 16.07 3.65
C ALA A 74 -25.82 14.70 4.34
N GLN A 75 -26.63 13.72 3.96
CA GLN A 75 -26.54 12.34 4.46
C GLN A 75 -25.22 11.66 4.04
N ILE A 76 -24.85 11.74 2.77
CA ILE A 76 -23.58 11.17 2.25
C ILE A 76 -22.38 11.82 2.96
N LEU A 77 -22.41 13.14 3.15
CA LEU A 77 -21.35 13.87 3.85
C LEU A 77 -21.35 13.64 5.37
N GLY A 78 -22.36 12.96 5.92
CA GLY A 78 -22.52 12.76 7.36
C GLY A 78 -22.73 14.05 8.15
N LYS A 79 -23.34 15.07 7.52
CA LYS A 79 -23.50 16.42 8.07
C LYS A 79 -24.93 16.69 8.51
N ARG A 80 -25.08 17.51 9.55
CA ARG A 80 -26.40 17.97 9.99
C ARG A 80 -27.04 18.78 8.86
N TYR A 81 -28.24 18.39 8.45
CA TYR A 81 -29.06 19.17 7.52
C TYR A 81 -29.90 20.19 8.30
N VAL A 82 -29.79 21.47 7.95
CA VAL A 82 -30.52 22.57 8.59
C VAL A 82 -31.47 23.19 7.57
N GLU A 83 -32.76 23.10 7.86
CA GLU A 83 -33.79 23.72 7.01
C GLU A 83 -33.96 25.19 7.33
N VAL A 84 -33.92 26.01 6.29
CA VAL A 84 -34.17 27.45 6.38
C VAL A 84 -35.44 27.79 5.62
N ASN A 85 -36.30 28.62 6.23
CA ASN A 85 -37.49 29.14 5.57
C ASN A 85 -37.04 30.10 4.45
N PRO A 86 -37.52 29.94 3.20
CA PRO A 86 -37.16 30.83 2.09
C PRO A 86 -37.30 32.32 2.42
N GLN A 87 -38.35 32.70 3.16
CA GLN A 87 -38.59 34.09 3.56
C GLN A 87 -37.56 34.67 4.53
N ARG A 88 -36.76 33.82 5.17
CA ARG A 88 -35.71 34.20 6.14
C ARG A 88 -34.31 33.83 5.67
N ALA A 89 -34.17 33.21 4.49
CA ALA A 89 -32.90 32.69 4.01
C ALA A 89 -31.86 33.81 3.85
N GLU A 90 -32.24 34.92 3.21
CA GLU A 90 -31.37 36.08 3.02
C GLU A 90 -30.89 36.68 4.35
N ALA A 91 -31.79 36.89 5.31
CA ALA A 91 -31.44 37.41 6.64
C ALA A 91 -30.50 36.48 7.41
N VAL A 92 -30.68 35.17 7.31
CA VAL A 92 -29.81 34.17 7.93
C VAL A 92 -28.43 34.17 7.25
N LEU A 93 -28.37 34.23 5.92
CA LEU A 93 -27.11 34.27 5.18
C LEU A 93 -26.31 35.54 5.46
N ASN A 94 -26.97 36.70 5.46
CA ASN A 94 -26.35 37.98 5.83
C ASN A 94 -25.81 37.94 7.26
N PHE A 95 -26.57 37.40 8.22
CA PHE A 95 -26.09 37.23 9.59
C PHE A 95 -24.83 36.35 9.65
N LEU A 96 -24.83 35.19 8.98
CA LEU A 96 -23.68 34.28 8.99
C LEU A 96 -22.46 34.92 8.33
N TRP A 97 -22.65 35.68 7.26
CA TRP A 97 -21.60 36.43 6.57
C TRP A 97 -21.01 37.52 7.46
N ASP A 98 -21.86 38.39 8.04
CA ASP A 98 -21.45 39.52 8.89
C ASP A 98 -20.67 39.07 10.13
N HIS A 99 -20.92 37.84 10.60
CA HIS A 99 -20.24 37.24 11.75
C HIS A 99 -19.09 36.30 11.35
N ASN A 100 -18.71 36.24 10.07
CA ASN A 100 -17.65 35.37 9.53
C ASN A 100 -17.84 33.90 9.93
N LEU A 101 -19.09 33.42 9.91
CA LEU A 101 -19.49 32.04 10.16
C LEU A 101 -19.67 31.25 8.86
N PHE A 102 -19.73 31.93 7.71
CA PHE A 102 -19.86 31.35 6.37
C PHE A 102 -18.88 32.03 5.41
N SER A 103 -18.23 31.25 4.53
CA SER A 103 -17.14 31.75 3.66
C SER A 103 -17.64 32.35 2.34
N LEU A 104 -18.87 32.05 1.96
CA LEU A 104 -19.48 32.49 0.71
C LEU A 104 -20.31 33.74 0.96
N ASP A 105 -20.15 34.75 0.10
CA ASP A 105 -21.00 35.92 0.14
C ASP A 105 -22.46 35.52 -0.16
N PRO A 106 -23.46 36.20 0.41
CA PRO A 106 -24.86 35.83 0.26
C PRO A 106 -25.32 35.66 -1.21
N GLY A 107 -24.77 36.45 -2.15
CA GLY A 107 -25.06 36.35 -3.57
C GLY A 107 -24.48 35.08 -4.21
N ALA A 108 -23.24 34.71 -3.85
CA ALA A 108 -22.66 33.43 -4.25
C ALA A 108 -23.42 32.23 -3.67
N VAL A 109 -23.95 32.34 -2.45
CA VAL A 109 -24.80 31.30 -1.87
C VAL A 109 -26.11 31.17 -2.65
N GLU A 110 -26.74 32.28 -2.99
CA GLU A 110 -27.97 32.26 -3.80
C GLU A 110 -27.71 31.65 -5.18
N ALA A 111 -26.61 32.01 -5.84
CA ALA A 111 -26.20 31.42 -7.11
C ALA A 111 -25.90 29.92 -7.00
N PHE A 112 -25.24 29.50 -5.92
CA PHE A 112 -24.91 28.11 -5.64
C PHE A 112 -26.15 27.25 -5.34
N LEU A 113 -27.07 27.76 -4.50
CA LEU A 113 -28.30 27.05 -4.13
C LEU A 113 -29.31 26.93 -5.28
N ASN A 114 -29.24 27.85 -6.25
CA ASN A 114 -30.09 27.89 -7.44
C ASN A 114 -29.34 27.54 -8.72
N PHE A 115 -28.18 26.88 -8.63
CA PHE A 115 -27.43 26.49 -9.81
C PHE A 115 -28.30 25.58 -10.69
N PRO A 116 -28.51 25.91 -11.99
CA PRO A 116 -29.49 25.21 -12.80
C PRO A 116 -29.06 23.77 -13.09
N ILE A 117 -30.05 22.87 -13.16
CA ILE A 117 -29.86 21.55 -13.76
C ILE A 117 -29.75 21.75 -15.27
N VAL A 118 -28.63 21.35 -15.84
CA VAL A 118 -28.30 21.61 -17.24
C VAL A 118 -28.69 20.43 -18.14
N ASP A 119 -29.16 20.74 -19.34
CA ASP A 119 -29.44 19.75 -20.38
C ASP A 119 -28.12 19.22 -20.98
N ILE A 120 -27.90 17.91 -20.88
CA ILE A 120 -26.72 17.20 -21.36
C ILE A 120 -27.00 16.37 -22.63
N THR A 121 -28.13 16.56 -23.30
CA THR A 121 -28.50 15.84 -24.53
C THR A 121 -27.39 15.97 -25.58
N LYS A 122 -26.90 17.17 -25.83
CA LYS A 122 -25.77 17.39 -26.75
C LYS A 122 -24.48 16.67 -26.34
N LEU A 123 -24.17 16.63 -25.04
CA LEU A 123 -22.97 15.95 -24.54
C LEU A 123 -23.04 14.44 -24.84
N THR A 124 -24.20 13.83 -24.61
CA THR A 124 -24.40 12.38 -24.67
C THR A 124 -24.75 11.89 -26.08
N GLU A 125 -25.60 12.60 -26.81
CA GLU A 125 -26.11 12.19 -28.12
C GLU A 125 -25.27 12.73 -29.28
N GLU A 126 -24.85 14.00 -29.26
CA GLU A 126 -24.03 14.57 -30.34
C GLU A 126 -22.54 14.27 -30.15
N PHE A 127 -22.01 14.52 -28.95
CA PHE A 127 -20.58 14.35 -28.68
C PHE A 127 -20.23 12.89 -28.32
N GLY A 128 -21.23 12.07 -27.97
CA GLY A 128 -21.02 10.69 -27.55
C GLY A 128 -20.28 10.55 -26.23
N PHE A 129 -20.18 11.63 -25.45
CA PHE A 129 -19.44 11.65 -24.19
C PHE A 129 -20.36 11.26 -23.04
N ARG A 130 -20.03 10.18 -22.35
CA ARG A 130 -20.73 9.72 -21.14
C ARG A 130 -19.82 9.88 -19.93
N PRO A 131 -20.17 10.69 -18.92
CA PRO A 131 -19.43 10.76 -17.66
C PRO A 131 -19.32 9.40 -16.98
N ALA A 132 -18.17 9.10 -16.39
CA ALA A 132 -17.94 7.88 -15.60
C ALA A 132 -18.64 7.95 -14.23
N TRP A 133 -18.76 9.16 -13.70
CA TRP A 133 -19.24 9.39 -12.34
C TRP A 133 -20.70 9.83 -12.33
N THR A 134 -21.48 9.20 -11.45
CA THR A 134 -22.84 9.65 -11.14
C THR A 134 -22.81 10.84 -10.18
N ASN A 135 -23.91 11.60 -10.10
CA ASN A 135 -24.06 12.67 -9.12
C ASN A 135 -23.79 12.21 -7.67
N ARG A 136 -24.28 11.03 -7.31
CA ARG A 136 -24.01 10.39 -6.01
C ARG A 136 -22.54 10.03 -5.85
N GLY A 137 -21.94 9.42 -6.88
CA GLY A 137 -20.52 9.06 -6.89
C GLY A 137 -19.59 10.26 -6.68
N CYS A 138 -19.90 11.41 -7.29
CA CYS A 138 -19.17 12.66 -7.07
C CYS A 138 -19.16 13.08 -5.59
N VAL A 139 -20.31 13.02 -4.92
CA VAL A 139 -20.45 13.38 -3.50
C VAL A 139 -19.73 12.37 -2.61
N GLU A 140 -19.86 11.07 -2.91
CA GLU A 140 -19.19 10.00 -2.17
C GLU A 140 -17.67 10.09 -2.26
N ASP A 141 -17.12 10.44 -3.43
CA ASP A 141 -15.69 10.65 -3.64
C ASP A 141 -15.19 11.89 -2.89
N PHE A 142 -15.93 13.01 -2.95
CA PHE A 142 -15.65 14.21 -2.17
C PHE A 142 -15.69 13.96 -0.66
N ALA A 143 -16.65 13.17 -0.18
CA ALA A 143 -16.81 12.85 1.24
C ALA A 143 -15.56 12.15 1.82
N ARG A 144 -14.88 11.33 1.01
CA ARG A 144 -13.67 10.59 1.41
C ARG A 144 -12.50 11.52 1.66
N THR A 145 -12.26 12.45 0.74
CA THR A 145 -11.04 13.29 0.79
C THR A 145 -11.22 14.53 1.67
N ASN A 146 -12.45 15.04 1.78
CA ASN A 146 -12.74 16.31 2.44
C ASN A 146 -13.24 16.15 3.89
N ARG A 147 -12.78 15.11 4.59
CA ARG A 147 -13.19 14.77 5.97
C ARG A 147 -12.27 15.31 7.07
N ALA A 148 -11.05 15.71 6.72
CA ALA A 148 -10.02 16.10 7.68
C ALA A 148 -10.06 17.58 8.08
N HIS A 149 -10.93 18.37 7.45
CA HIS A 149 -11.12 19.78 7.76
C HIS A 149 -12.57 20.21 7.58
N ILE A 150 -12.90 21.32 8.21
CA ILE A 150 -14.13 22.07 8.00
C ILE A 150 -13.78 23.50 7.59
N ILE A 151 -14.72 24.17 6.92
CA ILE A 151 -14.62 25.59 6.61
C ILE A 151 -15.55 26.36 7.57
N LEU A 152 -14.96 27.30 8.32
CA LEU A 152 -15.62 28.16 9.31
C LEU A 152 -15.31 29.62 8.95
N GLY A 153 -16.28 30.32 8.36
CA GLY A 153 -16.00 31.59 7.69
C GLY A 153 -14.88 31.39 6.66
N SER A 154 -13.99 32.37 6.51
CA SER A 154 -12.81 32.25 5.63
C SER A 154 -11.71 31.29 6.11
N ARG A 155 -11.89 30.58 7.25
CA ARG A 155 -10.84 29.73 7.84
C ARG A 155 -11.08 28.25 7.54
N ARG A 156 -10.05 27.61 6.99
CA ARG A 156 -9.94 26.15 6.96
C ARG A 156 -9.44 25.65 8.31
N VAL A 157 -10.28 24.93 9.04
CA VAL A 157 -9.96 24.39 10.36
C VAL A 157 -9.78 22.89 10.26
N GLU A 158 -8.57 22.42 10.56
CA GLU A 158 -8.25 21.00 10.61
C GLU A 158 -8.95 20.33 11.79
N ILE A 159 -9.51 19.14 11.58
CA ILE A 159 -10.09 18.32 12.62
C ILE A 159 -8.96 17.52 13.29
N PRO A 160 -8.67 17.76 14.60
CA PRO A 160 -7.46 17.21 15.22
C PRO A 160 -7.37 15.69 15.19
N TRP A 161 -8.49 14.98 15.29
CA TRP A 161 -8.59 13.52 15.32
C TRP A 161 -8.93 12.88 13.97
N ARG A 162 -8.77 13.59 12.85
CA ARG A 162 -8.96 13.00 11.51
C ARG A 162 -7.64 12.97 10.77
N TRP A 163 -7.30 11.85 10.14
CA TRP A 163 -6.09 11.81 9.31
C TRP A 163 -6.34 12.52 7.98
N PRO A 164 -5.41 13.37 7.49
CA PRO A 164 -5.52 13.95 6.16
C PRO A 164 -5.61 12.87 5.08
N TRP A 165 -6.27 13.19 3.96
CA TRP A 165 -6.31 12.30 2.82
C TRP A 165 -5.01 12.38 2.03
N ALA A 166 -4.48 11.23 1.63
CA ALA A 166 -3.29 11.09 0.83
C ALA A 166 -3.50 11.65 -0.56
N THR A 167 -2.69 12.67 -0.88
CA THR A 167 -2.67 13.26 -2.21
C THR A 167 -1.40 12.78 -2.89
N VAL A 168 -1.55 12.15 -4.05
CA VAL A 168 -0.43 11.74 -4.88
C VAL A 168 0.23 13.00 -5.44
N PRO A 169 1.48 13.31 -5.08
CA PRO A 169 2.16 14.48 -5.61
C PRO A 169 2.43 14.29 -7.10
N GLU A 170 2.13 15.31 -7.91
CA GLU A 170 2.59 15.33 -9.29
C GLU A 170 4.12 15.47 -9.29
N ARG A 171 4.81 14.55 -9.97
CA ARG A 171 6.27 14.61 -10.09
C ARG A 171 6.65 15.72 -11.06
N ALA A 172 7.14 16.83 -10.53
CA ALA A 172 7.84 17.81 -11.34
C ALA A 172 9.24 17.28 -11.65
N THR A 173 9.64 17.26 -12.92
CA THR A 173 11.06 17.16 -13.29
C THR A 173 11.69 18.51 -12.99
N GLU A 174 12.39 18.65 -11.86
CA GLU A 174 13.18 19.85 -11.60
C GLU A 174 14.41 19.92 -12.52
N ASP A 175 14.66 21.12 -13.04
CA ASP A 175 15.88 21.47 -13.77
C ASP A 175 17.12 21.16 -12.90
N GLY A 176 18.02 20.32 -13.39
CA GLY A 176 19.29 20.00 -12.72
C GLY A 176 19.36 18.62 -12.03
N SER A 177 18.26 17.86 -11.97
CA SER A 177 18.29 16.46 -11.50
C SER A 177 19.12 15.56 -12.44
N ARG A 178 19.78 14.53 -11.88
CA ARG A 178 20.70 13.65 -12.62
C ARG A 178 20.33 12.19 -12.50
N HIS A 179 20.56 11.43 -13.55
CA HIS A 179 20.39 9.98 -13.52
C HIS A 179 21.54 9.32 -12.74
N PRO A 180 21.27 8.47 -11.74
CA PRO A 180 22.33 7.88 -10.92
C PRO A 180 23.00 6.65 -11.54
N ALA A 181 22.37 5.95 -12.48
CA ALA A 181 23.03 4.84 -13.18
C ALA A 181 24.23 5.36 -14.01
N SER A 182 25.41 4.77 -13.80
CA SER A 182 26.62 5.03 -14.59
C SER A 182 26.65 4.24 -15.92
N GLU A 183 25.76 3.26 -16.06
CA GLU A 183 25.56 2.39 -17.23
C GLU A 183 24.09 2.48 -17.72
N ALA A 184 23.64 1.50 -18.52
CA ALA A 184 22.28 1.46 -19.08
C ALA A 184 21.20 1.40 -17.99
N ALA A 185 20.70 2.59 -17.64
CA ALA A 185 19.54 2.87 -16.79
C ALA A 185 18.33 1.96 -17.07
N GLY A 186 17.52 1.72 -16.04
CA GLY A 186 16.16 1.26 -16.23
C GLY A 186 15.27 2.40 -16.73
N GLU A 187 14.26 2.11 -17.56
CA GLU A 187 13.32 3.12 -18.08
C GLU A 187 12.67 3.99 -16.98
N PHE A 188 12.40 3.39 -15.81
CA PHE A 188 11.70 4.02 -14.69
C PHE A 188 12.64 4.43 -13.55
N ASP A 189 13.93 4.55 -13.84
CA ASP A 189 14.89 5.01 -12.85
C ASP A 189 14.64 6.49 -12.55
N THR A 190 14.69 6.85 -11.26
CA THR A 190 14.38 8.19 -10.79
C THR A 190 15.58 9.12 -10.97
N THR A 191 15.38 10.32 -11.47
CA THR A 191 16.43 11.35 -11.43
C THR A 191 16.57 11.88 -10.01
N VAL A 192 17.81 12.12 -9.59
CA VAL A 192 18.16 12.48 -8.22
C VAL A 192 18.54 13.95 -8.16
N ARG A 193 18.01 14.67 -7.16
CA ARG A 193 18.33 16.07 -6.87
C ARG A 193 19.57 16.17 -6.00
N ASP A 194 20.33 17.27 -6.17
CA ASP A 194 21.52 17.54 -5.37
C ASP A 194 21.17 17.58 -3.86
N GLY A 195 21.99 16.94 -3.02
CA GLY A 195 21.79 16.84 -1.57
C GLY A 195 20.88 15.71 -1.09
N TRP A 196 20.27 14.94 -2.00
CA TRP A 196 19.35 13.83 -1.68
C TRP A 196 19.79 12.51 -2.34
N THR A 197 21.07 12.17 -2.21
CA THR A 197 21.75 11.21 -3.12
C THR A 197 21.99 9.82 -2.54
N VAL A 198 21.58 9.53 -1.30
CA VAL A 198 21.85 8.25 -0.64
C VAL A 198 20.61 7.38 -0.59
N PHE A 199 20.68 6.18 -1.14
CA PHE A 199 19.54 5.29 -1.30
C PHE A 199 19.82 3.88 -0.78
N THR A 200 18.77 3.23 -0.26
CA THR A 200 18.79 1.82 0.17
C THR A 200 17.53 1.08 -0.25
N ALA A 201 17.69 -0.19 -0.65
CA ALA A 201 16.61 -1.13 -0.88
C ALA A 201 16.36 -2.10 0.29
N ALA A 202 17.12 -2.02 1.40
CA ALA A 202 17.11 -3.04 2.45
C ALA A 202 15.71 -3.31 3.03
N ASN A 203 14.97 -2.26 3.42
CA ASN A 203 13.61 -2.43 3.98
C ASN A 203 12.53 -2.45 2.90
N THR A 204 12.76 -1.79 1.77
CA THR A 204 11.77 -1.64 0.71
C THR A 204 11.67 -2.89 -0.16
N SER A 205 12.76 -3.66 -0.33
CA SER A 205 12.76 -4.94 -1.03
C SER A 205 11.94 -6.03 -0.33
N GLU A 206 11.79 -5.98 1.01
CA GLU A 206 10.86 -6.84 1.75
C GLU A 206 9.39 -6.50 1.46
N ALA A 207 9.07 -5.22 1.29
CA ALA A 207 7.69 -4.75 1.04
C ALA A 207 7.31 -4.77 -0.44
N PHE A 208 8.29 -4.56 -1.31
CA PHE A 208 8.17 -4.43 -2.76
C PHE A 208 9.24 -5.32 -3.42
N PRO A 209 9.03 -6.63 -3.39
CA PRO A 209 9.96 -7.59 -3.97
C PRO A 209 10.04 -7.41 -5.49
N GLY A 210 11.17 -6.88 -5.97
CA GLY A 210 11.38 -6.49 -7.37
C GLY A 210 12.53 -7.26 -8.06
N PRO A 211 12.72 -7.05 -9.38
CA PRO A 211 12.20 -5.93 -10.17
C PRO A 211 10.69 -6.00 -10.42
N LEU A 212 10.00 -4.89 -10.17
CA LEU A 212 8.55 -4.76 -10.33
C LEU A 212 8.15 -4.53 -11.79
N THR A 213 6.91 -4.87 -12.14
CA THR A 213 6.31 -4.38 -13.39
C THR A 213 6.01 -2.88 -13.32
N PRO A 214 6.03 -2.15 -14.45
CA PRO A 214 5.74 -0.72 -14.54
C PRO A 214 4.49 -0.26 -13.78
N LEU A 215 3.37 -0.96 -13.91
CA LEU A 215 2.12 -0.58 -13.22
C LEU A 215 2.23 -0.74 -11.70
N SER A 216 2.88 -1.82 -11.25
CA SER A 216 3.16 -2.07 -9.82
C SER A 216 4.08 -1.01 -9.25
N LEU A 217 5.10 -0.63 -10.02
CA LEU A 217 6.09 0.38 -9.64
C LEU A 217 5.45 1.77 -9.51
N GLU A 218 4.61 2.18 -10.47
CA GLU A 218 3.86 3.45 -10.39
C GLU A 218 2.97 3.47 -9.14
N LEU A 219 2.18 2.42 -8.90
CA LEU A 219 1.29 2.32 -7.74
C LEU A 219 2.06 2.37 -6.41
N ALA A 220 3.20 1.66 -6.32
CA ALA A 220 4.04 1.62 -5.14
C ALA A 220 4.62 3.01 -4.81
N LEU A 221 5.18 3.68 -5.81
CA LEU A 221 5.77 5.01 -5.63
C LEU A 221 4.71 6.06 -5.27
N ASP A 222 3.55 6.04 -5.95
CA ASP A 222 2.42 6.92 -5.64
C ASP A 222 2.01 6.77 -4.17
N ALA A 223 1.89 5.53 -3.69
CA ALA A 223 1.50 5.27 -2.31
C ALA A 223 2.55 5.72 -1.29
N LEU A 224 3.83 5.45 -1.52
CA LEU A 224 4.91 5.79 -0.60
C LEU A 224 5.17 7.30 -0.54
N LEU A 225 5.22 7.99 -1.69
CA LEU A 225 5.39 9.44 -1.75
C LEU A 225 4.19 10.16 -1.12
N SER A 226 2.97 9.69 -1.34
CA SER A 226 1.78 10.25 -0.68
C SER A 226 1.82 10.07 0.84
N GLY A 227 2.35 8.94 1.32
CA GLY A 227 2.55 8.68 2.74
C GLY A 227 3.57 9.64 3.37
N ALA A 228 4.67 9.90 2.66
CA ALA A 228 5.72 10.82 3.11
C ALA A 228 5.26 12.29 3.05
N ALA A 229 4.53 12.70 2.01
CA ALA A 229 3.91 14.02 1.91
C ALA A 229 2.92 14.28 3.06
N ASN A 230 2.05 13.30 3.37
CA ASN A 230 1.16 13.38 4.54
C ASN A 230 1.93 13.52 5.85
N ALA A 231 3.00 12.73 6.02
CA ALA A 231 3.82 12.82 7.22
C ALA A 231 4.38 14.25 7.35
N ALA A 232 4.90 14.83 6.27
CA ALA A 232 5.39 16.20 6.26
C ALA A 232 4.35 17.22 6.74
N ASP A 233 3.10 17.07 6.31
CA ASP A 233 1.99 17.94 6.74
C ASP A 233 1.57 17.69 8.20
N VAL A 234 1.49 16.43 8.64
CA VAL A 234 1.12 16.05 10.01
C VAL A 234 2.14 16.55 11.04
N PHE A 235 3.43 16.41 10.72
CA PHE A 235 4.53 16.93 11.55
C PHE A 235 4.79 18.43 11.30
N ASN A 236 4.11 19.05 10.34
CA ASN A 236 4.23 20.46 9.97
C ASN A 236 5.69 20.85 9.65
N PHE A 237 6.39 19.99 8.91
CA PHE A 237 7.69 20.32 8.32
C PHE A 237 7.54 21.35 7.21
N ARG A 238 8.61 22.10 6.93
CA ARG A 238 8.62 23.25 6.00
C ARG A 238 9.89 23.28 5.16
N GLY A 239 9.85 24.09 4.10
CA GLY A 239 10.98 24.32 3.20
C GLY A 239 11.53 23.02 2.60
N LYS A 240 12.86 22.96 2.46
CA LYS A 240 13.57 21.84 1.81
C LYS A 240 13.18 20.47 2.34
N LEU A 241 12.95 20.31 3.65
CA LEU A 241 12.58 19.01 4.21
C LEU A 241 11.18 18.57 3.79
N ARG A 242 10.21 19.50 3.77
CA ARG A 242 8.86 19.20 3.26
C ARG A 242 8.91 18.80 1.80
N ASP A 243 9.67 19.52 0.99
CA ASP A 243 9.78 19.25 -0.44
C ASP A 243 10.47 17.88 -0.66
N ALA A 244 11.54 17.59 0.07
CA ALA A 244 12.24 16.31 -0.04
C ALA A 244 11.40 15.13 0.43
N MET A 245 10.61 15.28 1.50
CA MET A 245 9.64 14.25 1.90
C MET A 245 8.53 14.05 0.87
N THR A 246 8.15 15.09 0.12
CA THR A 246 7.08 15.01 -0.87
C THR A 246 7.56 14.37 -2.17
N TYR A 247 8.80 14.65 -2.60
CA TYR A 247 9.27 14.30 -3.93
C TYR A 247 10.46 13.32 -3.97
N ASP A 248 11.31 13.28 -2.93
CA ASP A 248 12.54 12.47 -2.94
C ASP A 248 12.55 11.35 -1.89
N ALA A 249 11.53 11.19 -1.06
CA ALA A 249 11.53 10.23 0.05
C ALA A 249 11.81 8.79 -0.39
N VAL A 250 11.40 8.45 -1.61
CA VAL A 250 11.68 7.19 -2.27
C VAL A 250 12.01 7.42 -3.74
N GLY A 251 12.78 6.51 -4.33
CA GLY A 251 13.08 6.46 -5.76
C GLY A 251 12.90 5.05 -6.30
N SER A 252 12.85 4.95 -7.62
CA SER A 252 12.93 3.68 -8.35
C SER A 252 14.29 3.56 -9.01
N PHE A 253 14.94 2.40 -8.87
CA PHE A 253 16.19 2.05 -9.56
C PHE A 253 16.16 0.57 -9.95
N GLY A 254 16.41 0.26 -11.21
CA GLY A 254 16.34 -1.10 -11.75
C GLY A 254 14.99 -1.77 -11.51
N HIS A 255 13.89 -1.01 -11.61
CA HIS A 255 12.52 -1.43 -11.28
C HIS A 255 12.34 -1.87 -9.80
N GLY A 256 13.29 -1.54 -8.92
CA GLY A 256 13.19 -1.73 -7.47
C GLY A 256 12.87 -0.43 -6.75
N ILE A 257 12.21 -0.51 -5.60
CA ILE A 257 11.93 0.65 -4.74
C ILE A 257 13.09 0.87 -3.76
N TYR A 258 13.57 2.10 -3.67
CA TYR A 258 14.61 2.51 -2.75
C TYR A 258 14.14 3.65 -1.85
N ALA A 259 14.40 3.54 -0.55
CA ALA A 259 14.22 4.64 0.39
C ALA A 259 15.41 5.61 0.28
N ASN A 260 15.12 6.92 0.28
CA ASN A 260 16.15 7.94 0.29
C ASN A 260 16.60 8.23 1.72
N LEU A 261 17.78 7.74 2.07
CA LEU A 261 18.33 7.89 3.40
C LEU A 261 18.78 9.30 3.70
N SER A 262 19.18 10.10 2.71
CA SER A 262 19.46 11.54 2.93
C SER A 262 18.24 12.25 3.52
N VAL A 263 17.03 11.90 3.05
CA VAL A 263 15.77 12.44 3.60
C VAL A 263 15.52 11.92 5.03
N VAL A 264 15.75 10.63 5.29
CA VAL A 264 15.60 10.04 6.62
C VAL A 264 16.57 10.67 7.63
N TYR A 265 17.81 10.91 7.23
CA TYR A 265 18.83 11.58 8.05
C TYR A 265 18.48 13.05 8.32
N ALA A 266 18.01 13.76 7.30
CA ALA A 266 17.53 15.14 7.46
C ALA A 266 16.35 15.21 8.44
N LEU A 267 15.41 14.27 8.36
CA LEU A 267 14.30 14.15 9.32
C LEU A 267 14.79 13.92 10.76
N GLY A 268 15.75 13.00 10.95
CA GLY A 268 16.35 12.75 12.26
C GLY A 268 17.08 13.98 12.83
N THR A 269 17.72 14.77 11.97
CA THR A 269 18.41 16.00 12.36
C THR A 269 17.44 17.14 12.70
N ALA A 270 16.28 17.18 12.04
CA ALA A 270 15.25 18.19 12.28
C ALA A 270 14.51 18.00 13.61
N MET A 271 14.44 16.77 14.14
CA MET A 271 13.66 16.41 15.33
C MET A 271 14.55 16.20 16.58
N PRO A 272 14.41 17.02 17.63
CA PRO A 272 15.16 16.84 18.88
C PRO A 272 14.87 15.48 19.54
N GLY A 273 15.90 14.67 19.79
CA GLY A 273 15.78 13.38 20.49
C GLY A 273 15.39 12.18 19.60
N ALA A 274 15.17 12.39 18.30
CA ALA A 274 15.13 11.30 17.34
C ALA A 274 16.55 10.75 17.17
N GLY A 275 16.82 9.54 17.66
CA GLY A 275 18.15 8.94 17.61
C GLY A 275 18.59 8.71 16.16
N VAL A 276 19.49 9.56 15.65
CA VAL A 276 20.15 9.34 14.35
C VAL A 276 21.08 8.10 14.44
N SER A 277 21.57 7.78 15.64
CA SER A 277 22.52 6.69 15.90
C SER A 277 21.97 5.27 15.66
N ALA A 278 20.64 5.08 15.68
CA ALA A 278 20.04 3.75 15.47
C ALA A 278 20.07 3.30 13.99
N TRP A 279 20.19 4.26 13.06
CA TRP A 279 20.19 3.98 11.61
C TRP A 279 21.60 3.77 11.05
N ASP A 280 22.63 4.36 11.68
CA ASP A 280 24.02 4.27 11.23
C ASP A 280 24.62 2.86 11.36
N GLU A 281 24.37 2.21 12.50
CA GLU A 281 24.83 0.83 12.76
C GLU A 281 24.11 -0.19 11.88
N MET A 282 22.88 0.10 11.43
CA MET A 282 22.01 -0.87 10.77
C MET A 282 22.20 -0.95 9.24
N LEU A 283 22.74 0.09 8.58
CA LEU A 283 22.70 0.17 7.12
C LEU A 283 24.06 0.34 6.42
N PHE A 284 25.05 0.98 7.03
CA PHE A 284 26.36 1.21 6.37
C PHE A 284 27.59 0.98 7.24
N GLY A 285 27.45 0.84 8.56
CA GLY A 285 28.60 0.73 9.46
C GLY A 285 29.36 2.05 9.63
N ASP A 286 29.79 2.72 8.55
CA ASP A 286 30.53 3.99 8.60
C ASP A 286 29.85 5.10 7.77
N ARG A 287 29.99 6.37 8.20
CA ARG A 287 29.29 7.55 7.66
C ARG A 287 30.08 8.31 6.59
N ASP A 288 31.31 7.90 6.32
CA ASP A 288 32.21 8.66 5.45
C ASP A 288 31.64 8.82 4.02
N GLY A 289 31.40 10.06 3.61
CA GLY A 289 30.97 10.42 2.25
C GLY A 289 29.47 10.71 2.05
N ILE A 290 28.63 10.60 3.07
CA ILE A 290 27.20 10.94 2.97
C ILE A 290 27.00 12.45 3.17
N GLU A 291 26.73 13.20 2.10
CA GLU A 291 26.29 14.59 2.19
C GLU A 291 24.81 14.67 2.58
N ILE A 292 24.52 15.30 3.72
CA ILE A 292 23.15 15.56 4.18
C ILE A 292 22.85 17.04 3.94
N ALA A 293 21.80 17.32 3.16
CA ALA A 293 21.34 18.68 2.97
C ALA A 293 20.99 19.34 4.31
N GLU A 294 21.45 20.59 4.50
CA GLU A 294 21.15 21.34 5.71
C GLU A 294 19.65 21.71 5.74
N VAL A 295 18.95 21.30 6.80
CA VAL A 295 17.50 21.49 6.98
C VAL A 295 17.17 22.29 8.22
N GLU A 296 16.03 22.99 8.19
CA GLU A 296 15.51 23.75 9.32
C GLU A 296 15.17 22.80 10.49
N LYS A 297 15.75 23.07 11.67
CA LYS A 297 15.47 22.30 12.88
C LYS A 297 14.17 22.76 13.53
N VAL A 298 13.40 21.81 14.07
CA VAL A 298 12.20 22.13 14.83
C VAL A 298 12.60 22.70 16.20
N GLY A 299 12.47 24.02 16.34
CA GLY A 299 12.71 24.71 17.61
C GLY A 299 11.64 24.41 18.69
N PRO A 300 11.85 24.84 19.96
CA PRO A 300 10.95 24.55 21.08
C PRO A 300 9.49 24.99 20.84
N MET A 301 9.29 26.14 20.19
CA MET A 301 7.95 26.64 19.85
C MET A 301 7.28 25.82 18.75
N GLY A 302 8.07 25.29 17.81
CA GLY A 302 7.60 24.34 16.79
C GLY A 302 7.11 23.04 17.46
N MET A 303 7.92 22.50 18.37
CA MET A 303 7.55 21.32 19.17
C MET A 303 6.25 21.55 19.97
N ALA A 304 6.12 22.70 20.64
CA ALA A 304 4.92 23.04 21.41
C ALA A 304 3.64 23.12 20.57
N ARG A 305 3.75 23.49 19.28
CA ARG A 305 2.63 23.49 18.32
C ARG A 305 2.34 22.12 17.73
N MET A 306 3.36 21.27 17.60
CA MET A 306 3.26 19.94 17.00
C MET A 306 2.63 18.93 17.97
N LEU A 307 3.01 18.93 19.25
CA LEU A 307 2.57 17.94 20.24
C LEU A 307 1.04 17.82 20.36
N PRO A 308 0.25 18.93 20.48
CA PRO A 308 -1.20 18.82 20.53
C PRO A 308 -1.82 18.25 19.24
N ARG A 309 -1.24 18.56 18.08
CA ARG A 309 -1.69 18.00 16.79
C ARG A 309 -1.46 16.49 16.76
N LEU A 310 -0.26 16.03 17.12
CA LEU A 310 0.07 14.60 17.18
C LEU A 310 -0.82 13.85 18.18
N ALA A 311 -1.07 14.44 19.36
CA ALA A 311 -1.99 13.87 20.34
C ALA A 311 -3.42 13.73 19.77
N GLY A 312 -3.90 14.74 19.04
CA GLY A 312 -5.17 14.67 18.31
C GLY A 312 -5.18 13.53 17.30
N LYS A 313 -4.16 13.42 16.46
CA LYS A 313 -4.04 12.35 15.45
C LYS A 313 -4.02 10.97 16.09
N LEU A 314 -3.30 10.82 17.20
CA LEU A 314 -3.23 9.57 17.96
C LEU A 314 -4.61 9.09 18.44
N ILE A 315 -5.45 10.01 18.93
CA ILE A 315 -6.85 9.71 19.33
C ILE A 315 -7.67 9.22 18.13
N GLY A 316 -7.48 9.87 16.98
CA GLY A 316 -8.17 9.57 15.74
C GLY A 316 -7.72 8.33 14.99
N PHE A 317 -6.51 7.84 15.29
CA PHE A 317 -5.80 6.87 14.45
C PHE A 317 -6.53 5.53 14.32
N ALA A 318 -6.96 4.96 15.44
CA ALA A 318 -7.63 3.66 15.44
C ALA A 318 -9.02 3.68 14.76
N PRO A 319 -9.91 4.67 15.01
CA PRO A 319 -11.12 4.86 14.21
C PRO A 319 -10.85 5.01 12.72
N GLU A 320 -9.77 5.71 12.35
CA GLU A 320 -9.44 5.95 10.94
C GLU A 320 -9.02 4.68 10.20
N ILE A 321 -8.19 3.84 10.83
CA ILE A 321 -7.81 2.53 10.30
C ILE A 321 -9.03 1.61 10.16
N ARG A 322 -9.90 1.55 11.18
CA ARG A 322 -11.15 0.78 11.08
C ARG A 322 -12.06 1.28 9.98
N SER A 323 -12.10 2.60 9.75
CA SER A 323 -12.84 3.18 8.64
C SER A 323 -12.26 2.69 7.31
N VAL A 324 -10.95 2.79 7.09
CA VAL A 324 -10.32 2.37 5.84
C VAL A 324 -10.52 0.86 5.59
N ASP A 325 -10.35 0.03 6.60
CA ASP A 325 -10.60 -1.42 6.51
C ASP A 325 -12.08 -1.74 6.18
N ALA A 326 -13.03 -1.08 6.85
CA ALA A 326 -14.45 -1.27 6.57
C ALA A 326 -14.82 -0.87 5.12
N HIS A 327 -14.24 0.22 4.60
CA HIS A 327 -14.45 0.63 3.20
C HIS A 327 -13.81 -0.39 2.24
N ALA A 328 -12.60 -0.87 2.55
CA ALA A 328 -11.92 -1.85 1.71
C ALA A 328 -12.70 -3.17 1.59
N ARG A 329 -13.37 -3.59 2.67
CA ARG A 329 -14.28 -4.75 2.67
C ARG A 329 -15.58 -4.49 1.94
N ALA A 330 -16.20 -3.32 2.14
CA ALA A 330 -17.48 -2.97 1.52
C ALA A 330 -17.39 -2.83 -0.01
N GLU A 331 -16.20 -2.52 -0.54
CA GLU A 331 -15.94 -2.34 -1.97
C GLU A 331 -15.08 -3.46 -2.56
N GLN A 332 -15.15 -4.63 -1.95
CA GLN A 332 -14.63 -5.86 -2.52
C GLN A 332 -15.64 -6.41 -3.52
N HIS A 333 -15.21 -6.52 -4.75
CA HIS A 333 -16.01 -7.01 -5.85
C HIS A 333 -15.33 -8.22 -6.51
N ASP A 334 -16.15 -9.13 -7.03
CA ASP A 334 -15.67 -10.22 -7.86
C ASP A 334 -15.38 -9.74 -9.31
N PRO A 335 -14.63 -10.50 -10.11
CA PRO A 335 -14.30 -10.11 -11.48
C PRO A 335 -15.49 -9.81 -12.40
N SER A 336 -16.68 -10.38 -12.16
CA SER A 336 -17.86 -10.16 -12.99
C SER A 336 -18.42 -8.73 -12.84
N TYR A 337 -18.27 -8.12 -11.66
CA TYR A 337 -18.60 -6.71 -11.47
C TYR A 337 -17.79 -5.82 -12.42
N TYR A 338 -16.46 -6.01 -12.49
CA TYR A 338 -15.61 -5.22 -13.36
C TYR A 338 -15.89 -5.47 -14.85
N ARG A 339 -16.23 -6.70 -15.23
CA ARG A 339 -16.69 -7.01 -16.60
C ARG A 339 -17.96 -6.24 -16.98
N SER A 340 -18.81 -5.91 -16.02
CA SER A 340 -20.06 -5.17 -16.27
C SER A 340 -19.86 -3.67 -16.53
N LEU A 341 -18.71 -3.12 -16.15
CA LEU A 341 -18.39 -1.70 -16.31
C LEU A 341 -17.94 -1.36 -17.73
N SER A 342 -18.20 -0.14 -18.19
CA SER A 342 -17.58 0.40 -19.40
C SER A 342 -16.09 0.70 -19.21
N ASP A 343 -15.32 0.85 -20.29
CA ASP A 343 -13.89 1.18 -20.23
C ASP A 343 -13.62 2.46 -19.43
N VAL A 344 -14.49 3.45 -19.59
CA VAL A 344 -14.42 4.74 -18.90
C VAL A 344 -14.67 4.59 -17.39
N GLU A 345 -15.65 3.78 -17.00
CA GLU A 345 -15.92 3.46 -15.59
C GLU A 345 -14.77 2.64 -14.98
N LEU A 346 -14.16 1.71 -15.74
CA LEU A 346 -12.99 0.97 -15.27
C LEU A 346 -11.81 1.89 -14.97
N ILE A 347 -11.50 2.85 -15.84
CA ILE A 347 -10.41 3.82 -15.58
C ILE A 347 -10.73 4.71 -14.37
N ALA A 348 -11.99 5.12 -14.19
CA ALA A 348 -12.40 5.86 -12.99
C ALA A 348 -12.24 5.03 -11.71
N GLN A 349 -12.64 3.75 -11.73
CA GLN A 349 -12.46 2.82 -10.62
C GLN A 349 -10.98 2.54 -10.33
N LEU A 350 -10.14 2.42 -11.37
CA LEU A 350 -8.70 2.26 -11.24
C LEU A 350 -8.07 3.44 -10.50
N ASN A 351 -8.36 4.68 -10.93
CA ASN A 351 -7.85 5.90 -10.30
C ASN A 351 -8.36 6.06 -8.86
N ARG A 352 -9.62 5.72 -8.58
CA ARG A 352 -10.16 5.67 -7.22
C ARG A 352 -9.41 4.68 -6.34
N THR A 353 -9.26 3.46 -6.82
CA THR A 353 -8.63 2.39 -6.06
C THR A 353 -7.15 2.70 -5.77
N ARG A 354 -6.43 3.35 -6.71
CA ARG A 354 -5.08 3.89 -6.49
C ARG A 354 -5.03 4.82 -5.27
N ASP A 355 -5.95 5.78 -5.19
CA ASP A 355 -5.95 6.77 -4.09
C ASP A 355 -6.28 6.12 -2.74
N GLU A 356 -7.12 5.09 -2.75
CA GLU A 356 -7.44 4.30 -1.56
C GLU A 356 -6.24 3.45 -1.12
N VAL A 357 -5.49 2.85 -2.05
CA VAL A 357 -4.21 2.18 -1.77
C VAL A 357 -3.23 3.18 -1.15
N ALA A 358 -3.07 4.36 -1.74
CA ALA A 358 -2.19 5.41 -1.20
C ALA A 358 -2.61 5.88 0.20
N GLN A 359 -3.91 6.02 0.45
CA GLN A 359 -4.44 6.36 1.77
C GLN A 359 -4.17 5.27 2.81
N ALA A 360 -4.43 4.00 2.47
CA ALA A 360 -4.20 2.87 3.37
C ALA A 360 -2.70 2.72 3.69
N TRP A 361 -1.84 2.87 2.68
CA TRP A 361 -0.40 2.88 2.88
C TRP A 361 0.08 4.06 3.73
N SER A 362 -0.46 5.26 3.51
CA SER A 362 -0.16 6.42 4.34
C SER A 362 -0.41 6.13 5.83
N LEU A 363 -1.56 5.51 6.16
CA LEU A 363 -1.86 5.12 7.54
C LEU A 363 -0.92 4.02 8.06
N ALA A 364 -0.69 2.95 7.29
CA ALA A 364 0.17 1.85 7.71
C ALA A 364 1.64 2.30 7.94
N SER A 365 2.18 3.15 7.08
CA SER A 365 3.54 3.70 7.22
C SER A 365 3.65 4.63 8.43
N ASN A 366 2.69 5.56 8.60
CA ASN A 366 2.70 6.51 9.71
C ASN A 366 2.42 5.86 11.08
N ALA A 367 1.77 4.69 11.12
CA ALA A 367 1.61 3.92 12.36
C ALA A 367 2.97 3.62 13.03
N SER A 368 4.00 3.38 12.22
CA SER A 368 5.35 3.09 12.70
C SER A 368 5.96 4.24 13.50
N ALA A 369 5.63 5.49 13.17
CA ALA A 369 6.11 6.66 13.89
C ALA A 369 5.65 6.70 15.36
N PHE A 370 4.51 6.08 15.68
CA PHE A 370 4.01 5.96 17.05
C PHE A 370 4.58 4.74 17.78
N ILE A 371 4.89 3.66 17.06
CA ILE A 371 5.37 2.39 17.62
C ILE A 371 6.83 2.50 18.03
N VAL A 372 7.69 3.07 17.18
CA VAL A 372 9.15 3.08 17.36
C VAL A 372 9.57 3.67 18.72
N PRO A 373 9.11 4.86 19.16
CA PRO A 373 9.53 5.41 20.45
C PRO A 373 9.10 4.55 21.65
N ILE A 374 7.92 3.92 21.57
CA ILE A 374 7.41 3.03 22.63
C ILE A 374 8.26 1.76 22.70
N MET A 375 8.57 1.18 21.54
CA MET A 375 9.43 -0.01 21.45
C MET A 375 10.85 0.27 21.94
N GLU A 376 11.42 1.43 21.61
CA GLU A 376 12.73 1.85 22.11
C GLU A 376 12.73 1.96 23.64
N MET A 377 11.66 2.50 24.22
CA MET A 377 11.49 2.53 25.69
C MET A 377 11.40 1.11 26.29
N VAL A 378 10.60 0.23 25.66
CA VAL A 378 10.47 -1.18 26.09
C VAL A 378 11.83 -1.89 26.04
N GLN A 379 12.64 -1.62 25.01
CA GLN A 379 13.97 -2.20 24.87
C GLN A 379 14.95 -1.67 25.92
N LYS A 380 15.01 -0.34 26.11
CA LYS A 380 15.90 0.31 27.11
C LYS A 380 15.59 -0.12 28.54
N GLN A 381 14.31 -0.34 28.88
CA GLN A 381 13.90 -0.68 30.25
C GLN A 381 13.70 -2.19 30.48
N GLY A 382 13.39 -2.97 29.44
CA GLY A 382 13.14 -4.40 29.51
C GLY A 382 14.39 -5.27 29.31
N GLY A 383 15.46 -4.73 28.71
CA GLY A 383 16.65 -5.49 28.35
C GLY A 383 16.57 -6.09 26.93
N LYS A 384 17.71 -6.59 26.43
CA LYS A 384 17.83 -7.14 25.07
C LYS A 384 16.86 -8.32 24.86
N GLY A 385 16.14 -8.33 23.74
CA GLY A 385 15.22 -9.42 23.35
C GLY A 385 13.85 -9.44 24.04
N VAL A 386 13.55 -8.50 24.94
CA VAL A 386 12.22 -8.39 25.57
C VAL A 386 11.19 -7.76 24.64
N ALA A 387 11.55 -6.65 24.00
CA ALA A 387 10.76 -5.99 22.95
C ALA A 387 10.28 -6.96 21.86
N THR A 388 11.14 -7.92 21.52
CA THR A 388 10.92 -8.89 20.46
C THR A 388 9.99 -10.03 20.89
N ARG A 389 10.11 -10.51 22.13
CA ARG A 389 9.27 -11.60 22.67
C ARG A 389 7.88 -11.15 23.10
N ILE A 390 7.70 -9.89 23.52
CA ILE A 390 6.36 -9.39 23.85
C ILE A 390 5.48 -9.23 22.60
N ARG A 391 6.07 -9.20 21.40
CA ARG A 391 5.31 -9.27 20.13
C ARG A 391 4.71 -10.65 19.86
N GLY A 392 5.08 -11.69 20.60
CA GLY A 392 4.74 -13.09 20.34
C GLY A 392 3.25 -13.47 20.45
N GLY A 393 2.38 -12.60 20.99
CA GLY A 393 0.92 -12.84 21.06
C GLY A 393 0.20 -12.71 19.71
N ALA A 394 0.68 -13.42 18.69
CA ALA A 394 0.40 -13.21 17.27
C ALA A 394 -0.81 -13.97 16.71
N ASP A 395 -1.51 -14.77 17.52
CA ASP A 395 -2.77 -15.42 17.12
C ASP A 395 -3.86 -14.40 16.67
N GLU A 396 -3.66 -13.09 16.90
CA GLU A 396 -4.56 -11.98 16.50
C GLU A 396 -4.07 -11.10 15.32
N LEU A 397 -2.91 -11.36 14.70
CA LEU A 397 -2.42 -10.53 13.60
C LEU A 397 -3.07 -10.91 12.24
N PRO A 398 -3.58 -9.95 11.44
CA PRO A 398 -4.18 -10.24 10.13
C PRO A 398 -3.27 -10.99 9.15
N SER A 399 -1.96 -10.74 9.16
CA SER A 399 -0.97 -11.48 8.35
C SER A 399 -0.76 -12.92 8.83
N ALA A 400 -0.96 -13.18 10.12
CA ALA A 400 -1.01 -14.53 10.68
C ALA A 400 -2.37 -15.21 10.45
N ALA A 401 -3.44 -14.45 10.13
CA ALA A 401 -4.78 -14.98 9.99
C ALA A 401 -4.96 -15.91 8.78
N ILE A 402 -4.27 -15.66 7.65
CA ILE A 402 -4.25 -16.58 6.50
C ILE A 402 -3.55 -17.90 6.87
N ALA A 403 -2.42 -17.82 7.58
CA ALA A 403 -1.74 -19.00 8.11
C ALA A 403 -2.62 -19.72 9.14
N GLY A 404 -3.30 -18.99 10.02
CA GLY A 404 -4.29 -19.52 10.96
C GLY A 404 -5.45 -20.23 10.25
N GLY A 405 -5.92 -19.69 9.12
CA GLY A 405 -6.88 -20.35 8.24
C GLY A 405 -6.36 -21.67 7.70
N ALA A 406 -5.12 -21.68 7.20
CA ALA A 406 -4.47 -22.88 6.72
C ALA A 406 -4.28 -23.93 7.84
N TYR A 407 -3.90 -23.52 9.05
CA TYR A 407 -3.82 -24.41 10.22
C TYR A 407 -5.18 -25.00 10.62
N ARG A 408 -6.25 -24.20 10.59
CA ARG A 408 -7.61 -24.68 10.89
C ARG A 408 -8.02 -25.73 9.86
N LEU A 409 -7.82 -25.47 8.56
CA LEU A 409 -8.11 -26.43 7.49
C LEU A 409 -7.27 -27.70 7.61
N ALA A 410 -5.97 -27.58 7.88
CA ALA A 410 -5.11 -28.73 8.12
C ALA A 410 -5.55 -29.53 9.36
N GLY A 411 -6.01 -28.86 10.41
CA GLY A 411 -6.60 -29.48 11.60
C GLY A 411 -7.86 -30.26 11.27
N LEU A 412 -8.79 -29.67 10.51
CA LEU A 412 -10.01 -30.35 10.04
C LEU A 412 -9.65 -31.57 9.18
N ALA A 413 -8.71 -31.42 8.25
CA ALA A 413 -8.24 -32.53 7.42
C ALA A 413 -7.67 -33.68 8.27
N ARG A 414 -6.89 -33.39 9.33
CA ARG A 414 -6.38 -34.45 10.22
C ARG A 414 -7.47 -35.20 11.00
N THR A 415 -8.65 -34.60 11.18
CA THR A 415 -9.79 -35.27 11.84
C THR A 415 -10.60 -36.17 10.92
N ASP A 416 -10.44 -36.03 9.59
CA ASP A 416 -11.16 -36.82 8.58
C ASP A 416 -10.16 -37.56 7.67
N PRO A 417 -10.01 -38.89 7.84
CA PRO A 417 -9.07 -39.69 7.04
C PRO A 417 -9.29 -39.59 5.53
N ALA A 418 -10.51 -39.39 5.04
CA ALA A 418 -10.80 -39.30 3.61
C ALA A 418 -10.30 -37.99 3.01
N ILE A 419 -10.45 -36.88 3.75
CA ILE A 419 -9.91 -35.57 3.37
C ILE A 419 -8.38 -35.61 3.39
N LEU A 420 -7.81 -36.17 4.47
CA LEU A 420 -6.37 -36.28 4.62
C LEU A 420 -5.72 -37.10 3.50
N ASP A 421 -6.30 -38.26 3.17
CA ASP A 421 -5.83 -39.11 2.08
C ASP A 421 -5.94 -38.40 0.73
N THR A 422 -7.05 -37.69 0.49
CA THR A 422 -7.25 -36.92 -0.74
C THR A 422 -6.19 -35.83 -0.91
N LEU A 423 -5.89 -35.07 0.15
CA LEU A 423 -4.87 -34.01 0.12
C LEU A 423 -3.44 -34.54 -0.04
N ARG A 424 -3.13 -35.74 0.47
CA ARG A 424 -1.76 -36.30 0.44
C ARG A 424 -1.44 -37.09 -0.82
N THR A 425 -2.43 -37.74 -1.41
CA THR A 425 -2.20 -38.71 -2.51
C THR A 425 -2.43 -38.13 -3.90
N ASN A 426 -2.98 -36.91 -3.99
CA ASN A 426 -3.33 -36.28 -5.25
C ASN A 426 -2.56 -34.96 -5.41
N ALA A 427 -2.29 -34.58 -6.66
CA ALA A 427 -1.85 -33.22 -6.96
C ALA A 427 -2.90 -32.21 -6.44
N PRO A 428 -2.51 -31.01 -5.98
CA PRO A 428 -3.42 -30.06 -5.33
C PRO A 428 -4.66 -29.70 -6.16
N GLU A 429 -4.53 -29.62 -7.49
CA GLU A 429 -5.64 -29.34 -8.41
C GLU A 429 -6.70 -30.46 -8.36
N VAL A 430 -6.22 -31.71 -8.43
CA VAL A 430 -7.05 -32.92 -8.40
C VAL A 430 -7.67 -33.10 -7.01
N ALA A 431 -6.92 -32.79 -5.95
CA ALA A 431 -7.43 -32.82 -4.58
C ALA A 431 -8.59 -31.83 -4.41
N LEU A 432 -8.43 -30.59 -4.88
CA LEU A 432 -9.47 -29.57 -4.79
C LEU A 432 -10.74 -29.98 -5.56
N GLU A 433 -10.61 -30.50 -6.78
CA GLU A 433 -11.74 -30.98 -7.57
C GLU A 433 -12.49 -32.11 -6.85
N LYS A 434 -11.76 -33.13 -6.36
CA LYS A 434 -12.36 -34.24 -5.61
C LYS A 434 -13.05 -33.79 -4.33
N LEU A 435 -12.45 -32.85 -3.60
CA LEU A 435 -13.02 -32.33 -2.34
C LEU A 435 -14.31 -31.52 -2.57
N ARG A 436 -14.45 -30.83 -3.72
CA ARG A 436 -15.69 -30.13 -4.09
C ARG A 436 -16.88 -31.09 -4.18
N ASP A 437 -16.66 -32.26 -4.75
CA ASP A 437 -17.71 -33.27 -4.91
C ASP A 437 -17.95 -34.06 -3.62
N SER A 438 -16.88 -34.47 -2.93
CA SER A 438 -16.96 -35.41 -1.82
C SER A 438 -17.12 -34.77 -0.43
N HIS A 439 -16.57 -33.57 -0.22
CA HIS A 439 -16.52 -32.91 1.10
C HIS A 439 -16.87 -31.41 1.00
N PRO A 440 -18.09 -31.05 0.58
CA PRO A 440 -18.49 -29.66 0.35
C PRO A 440 -18.46 -28.79 1.62
N ALA A 441 -18.52 -29.39 2.82
CA ALA A 441 -18.35 -28.65 4.07
C ALA A 441 -16.92 -28.13 4.26
N PHE A 442 -15.92 -28.95 3.96
CA PHE A 442 -14.51 -28.54 3.99
C PHE A 442 -14.24 -27.44 2.94
N VAL A 443 -14.80 -27.59 1.75
CA VAL A 443 -14.66 -26.58 0.69
C VAL A 443 -15.33 -25.26 1.06
N ARG A 444 -16.48 -25.27 1.75
CA ARG A 444 -17.07 -24.02 2.26
C ARG A 444 -16.18 -23.31 3.28
N GLU A 445 -15.49 -24.05 4.15
CA GLU A 445 -14.52 -23.47 5.08
C GLU A 445 -13.29 -22.90 4.33
N LEU A 446 -12.82 -23.60 3.29
CA LEU A 446 -11.76 -23.12 2.41
C LEU A 446 -12.16 -21.83 1.69
N ASP A 447 -13.35 -21.81 1.07
CA ASP A 447 -13.89 -20.65 0.36
C ASP A 447 -14.06 -19.46 1.31
N GLY A 448 -14.53 -19.68 2.55
CA GLY A 448 -14.64 -18.63 3.57
C GLY A 448 -13.28 -18.04 3.98
N VAL A 449 -12.22 -18.86 4.03
CA VAL A 449 -10.85 -18.36 4.27
C VAL A 449 -10.36 -17.54 3.07
N LEU A 450 -10.61 -17.99 1.84
CA LEU A 450 -10.19 -17.30 0.62
C LEU A 450 -10.99 -16.02 0.35
N GLU A 451 -12.27 -15.95 0.71
CA GLU A 451 -13.07 -14.74 0.60
C GLU A 451 -12.53 -13.62 1.51
N GLU A 452 -12.15 -14.00 2.73
CA GLU A 452 -11.67 -13.07 3.75
C GLU A 452 -10.19 -12.69 3.55
N TYR A 453 -9.33 -13.64 3.18
CA TYR A 453 -7.87 -13.48 3.16
C TYR A 453 -7.20 -13.83 1.83
N GLY A 454 -7.94 -14.26 0.81
CA GLY A 454 -7.37 -14.67 -0.47
C GLY A 454 -6.80 -13.52 -1.32
N HIS A 455 -7.01 -12.26 -0.92
CA HIS A 455 -6.26 -11.12 -1.47
C HIS A 455 -4.77 -11.14 -1.11
N ARG A 456 -4.38 -12.01 -0.18
CA ARG A 456 -2.99 -12.28 0.19
C ARG A 456 -2.36 -13.30 -0.75
N GLY A 457 -1.05 -13.21 -0.86
CA GLY A 457 -0.25 -14.17 -1.57
C GLY A 457 1.20 -13.75 -1.61
N PRO A 458 2.06 -14.60 -2.17
CA PRO A 458 3.44 -14.28 -2.44
C PRO A 458 3.64 -12.98 -3.22
N ALA A 459 4.56 -12.14 -2.77
CA ALA A 459 4.89 -10.87 -3.43
C ALA A 459 3.61 -10.08 -3.77
N GLU A 460 2.72 -9.98 -2.78
CA GLU A 460 1.38 -9.40 -2.85
C GLU A 460 1.31 -7.98 -3.45
N THR A 461 2.42 -7.23 -3.44
CA THR A 461 2.54 -5.89 -4.00
C THR A 461 2.89 -5.86 -5.49
N GLU A 462 3.38 -6.96 -6.07
CA GLU A 462 3.52 -7.11 -7.52
C GLU A 462 2.16 -7.50 -8.11
N LEU A 463 1.56 -6.61 -8.89
CA LEU A 463 0.26 -6.79 -9.52
C LEU A 463 0.24 -7.99 -10.50
N ALA A 464 1.37 -8.30 -11.14
CA ALA A 464 1.46 -9.44 -12.04
C ALA A 464 1.34 -10.81 -11.34
N ASN A 465 1.63 -10.87 -10.03
CA ASN A 465 1.61 -12.14 -9.29
C ASN A 465 0.17 -12.58 -8.93
N PRO A 466 -0.11 -13.89 -8.94
CA PRO A 466 -1.41 -14.42 -8.51
C PRO A 466 -1.53 -14.44 -6.98
N MET A 467 -2.68 -14.01 -6.45
CA MET A 467 -3.02 -14.18 -5.03
C MET A 467 -3.75 -15.51 -4.79
N PHE A 468 -3.93 -15.93 -3.54
CA PHE A 468 -4.63 -17.19 -3.24
C PHE A 468 -6.10 -17.23 -3.72
N ALA A 469 -6.77 -16.07 -3.79
CA ALA A 469 -8.10 -15.96 -4.40
C ALA A 469 -8.08 -16.14 -5.93
N ASP A 470 -6.96 -15.79 -6.58
CA ASP A 470 -6.79 -15.95 -8.03
C ASP A 470 -6.44 -17.41 -8.37
N ASP A 471 -5.65 -18.05 -7.51
CA ASP A 471 -5.21 -19.44 -7.65
C ASP A 471 -5.34 -20.22 -6.32
N PRO A 472 -6.55 -20.74 -6.02
CA PRO A 472 -6.82 -21.49 -4.78
C PRO A 472 -5.98 -22.76 -4.62
N VAL A 473 -5.46 -23.31 -5.73
CA VAL A 473 -4.67 -24.55 -5.74
C VAL A 473 -3.40 -24.38 -4.90
N LYS A 474 -2.74 -23.23 -5.00
CA LYS A 474 -1.55 -22.91 -4.19
C LYS A 474 -1.85 -22.92 -2.70
N PHE A 475 -3.03 -22.44 -2.32
CA PHE A 475 -3.43 -22.45 -0.91
C PHE A 475 -3.76 -23.87 -0.43
N VAL A 476 -4.34 -24.71 -1.30
CA VAL A 476 -4.57 -26.14 -1.00
C VAL A 476 -3.26 -26.89 -0.80
N ASP A 477 -2.22 -26.60 -1.60
CA ASP A 477 -0.88 -27.17 -1.40
C ASP A 477 -0.31 -26.82 -0.01
N VAL A 478 -0.40 -25.55 0.39
CA VAL A 478 -0.01 -25.10 1.74
C VAL A 478 -0.77 -25.88 2.82
N VAL A 479 -2.08 -26.06 2.67
CA VAL A 479 -2.91 -26.83 3.63
C VAL A 479 -2.47 -28.29 3.69
N ALA A 480 -2.20 -28.92 2.54
CA ALA A 480 -1.76 -30.31 2.46
C ALA A 480 -0.43 -30.52 3.20
N LYS A 481 0.58 -29.69 2.93
CA LYS A 481 1.90 -29.73 3.59
C LYS A 481 1.82 -29.49 5.10
N LEU A 482 0.95 -28.57 5.51
CA LEU A 482 0.67 -28.33 6.93
C LEU A 482 0.14 -29.56 7.65
N THR A 483 -0.58 -30.48 6.97
CA THR A 483 -1.10 -31.70 7.62
C THR A 483 0.01 -32.58 8.22
N GLU A 484 1.24 -32.49 7.69
CA GLU A 484 2.39 -33.30 8.11
C GLU A 484 3.20 -32.66 9.24
N THR A 485 2.95 -31.39 9.53
CA THR A 485 3.76 -30.59 10.45
C THR A 485 3.10 -30.48 11.82
N GLN A 486 3.87 -30.64 12.89
CA GLN A 486 3.42 -30.32 14.26
C GLN A 486 3.76 -28.86 14.58
N ARG A 487 2.79 -28.10 15.09
CA ARG A 487 3.03 -26.72 15.58
C ARG A 487 4.05 -26.81 16.72
N ARG A 488 5.16 -26.07 16.60
CA ARG A 488 6.13 -25.96 17.70
C ARG A 488 5.48 -25.20 18.86
N PRO A 489 5.64 -25.68 20.12
CA PRO A 489 5.11 -24.97 21.27
C PRO A 489 5.78 -23.61 21.39
N GLU A 490 4.98 -22.56 21.61
CA GLU A 490 5.48 -21.21 21.84
C GLU A 490 6.20 -21.14 23.18
N GLU A 491 7.40 -20.57 23.21
CA GLU A 491 8.10 -20.32 24.46
C GLU A 491 7.46 -19.11 25.18
N PRO A 492 7.08 -19.24 26.47
CA PRO A 492 6.46 -18.15 27.20
C PRO A 492 7.42 -16.96 27.34
N ALA A 493 6.90 -15.75 27.13
CA ALA A 493 7.67 -14.53 27.30
C ALA A 493 8.21 -14.43 28.75
N PRO A 494 9.45 -13.95 28.93
CA PRO A 494 10.02 -13.80 30.26
C PRO A 494 9.22 -12.79 31.10
N PRO A 495 9.18 -12.95 32.43
CA PRO A 495 8.48 -12.02 33.31
C PRO A 495 9.13 -10.62 33.26
N VAL A 496 8.32 -9.59 33.03
CA VAL A 496 8.75 -8.19 32.96
C VAL A 496 8.06 -7.34 34.02
N SER A 497 8.62 -6.16 34.32
CA SER A 497 7.97 -5.20 35.22
C SER A 497 6.61 -4.74 34.68
N ARG A 498 5.68 -4.35 35.57
CA ARG A 498 4.34 -3.86 35.17
C ARG A 498 4.38 -2.68 34.20
N ARG A 499 5.37 -1.79 34.32
CA ARG A 499 5.53 -0.63 33.41
C ARG A 499 5.91 -1.07 32.00
N VAL A 500 6.84 -2.02 31.89
CA VAL A 500 7.26 -2.60 30.61
C VAL A 500 6.13 -3.40 29.98
N ALA A 501 5.39 -4.18 30.77
CA ALA A 501 4.21 -4.90 30.30
C ALA A 501 3.13 -3.96 29.73
N LEU A 502 2.81 -2.87 30.43
CA LEU A 502 1.83 -1.88 29.95
C LEU A 502 2.29 -1.19 28.67
N ALA A 503 3.55 -0.76 28.61
CA ALA A 503 4.12 -0.14 27.43
C ALA A 503 4.10 -1.09 26.22
N ALA A 504 4.39 -2.36 26.45
CA ALA A 504 4.38 -3.36 25.41
C ALA A 504 2.96 -3.72 24.96
N GLU A 505 1.96 -3.73 25.84
CA GLU A 505 0.55 -3.86 25.43
C GLU A 505 0.11 -2.70 24.54
N VAL A 506 0.50 -1.47 24.88
CA VAL A 506 0.24 -0.30 24.02
C VAL A 506 0.93 -0.46 22.67
N ALA A 507 2.20 -0.89 22.64
CA ALA A 507 2.92 -1.13 21.40
C ALA A 507 2.26 -2.23 20.55
N ASN A 508 1.83 -3.34 21.18
CA ASN A 508 1.12 -4.44 20.52
C ASN A 508 -0.21 -3.96 19.93
N ARG A 509 -0.96 -3.11 20.64
CA ARG A 509 -2.18 -2.50 20.12
C ARG A 509 -1.91 -1.67 18.87
N PHE A 510 -0.87 -0.84 18.86
CA PHE A 510 -0.51 -0.06 17.66
C PHE A 510 0.02 -0.95 16.53
N GLN A 511 0.73 -2.03 16.85
CA GLN A 511 1.16 -3.02 15.87
C GLN A 511 -0.04 -3.71 15.21
N ARG A 512 -1.06 -4.13 15.99
CA ARG A 512 -2.31 -4.68 15.45
C ARG A 512 -3.01 -3.70 14.51
N LEU A 513 -3.06 -2.42 14.88
CA LEU A 513 -3.61 -1.37 14.01
C LEU A 513 -2.82 -1.21 12.71
N ARG A 514 -1.48 -1.20 12.80
CA ARG A 514 -0.60 -1.15 11.63
C ARG A 514 -0.85 -2.33 10.68
N GLU A 515 -0.96 -3.54 11.22
CA GLU A 515 -1.25 -4.73 10.42
C GLU A 515 -2.66 -4.69 9.80
N GLN A 516 -3.67 -4.19 10.52
CA GLN A 516 -5.01 -3.96 9.96
C GLN A 516 -4.98 -2.97 8.79
N ALA A 517 -4.24 -1.87 8.94
CA ALA A 517 -4.06 -0.90 7.85
C ALA A 517 -3.34 -1.53 6.65
N ARG A 518 -2.31 -2.36 6.90
CA ARG A 518 -1.60 -3.11 5.85
C ARG A 518 -2.54 -4.09 5.14
N ASP A 519 -3.39 -4.80 5.87
CA ASP A 519 -4.38 -5.71 5.26
C ASP A 519 -5.34 -4.96 4.34
N ALA A 520 -5.87 -3.83 4.79
CA ALA A 520 -6.71 -2.97 3.96
C ALA A 520 -5.98 -2.48 2.71
N THR A 521 -4.69 -2.13 2.81
CA THR A 521 -3.86 -1.77 1.65
C THR A 521 -3.81 -2.91 0.64
N ILE A 522 -3.45 -4.12 1.06
CA ILE A 522 -3.30 -5.26 0.13
C ILE A 522 -4.65 -5.66 -0.47
N ARG A 523 -5.75 -5.60 0.31
CA ARG A 523 -7.10 -5.84 -0.18
C ARG A 523 -7.46 -4.88 -1.32
N ARG A 524 -7.18 -3.58 -1.17
CA ARG A 524 -7.39 -2.60 -2.25
C ARG A 524 -6.42 -2.80 -3.42
N THR A 525 -5.17 -3.18 -3.16
CA THR A 525 -4.21 -3.53 -4.22
C THR A 525 -4.71 -4.72 -5.05
N HIS A 526 -5.33 -5.72 -4.43
CA HIS A 526 -5.95 -6.84 -5.17
C HIS A 526 -7.15 -6.37 -6.01
N GLN A 527 -8.00 -5.48 -5.51
CA GLN A 527 -9.07 -4.89 -6.33
C GLN A 527 -8.50 -4.06 -7.50
N TYR A 528 -7.42 -3.31 -7.29
CA TYR A 528 -6.69 -2.61 -8.36
C TYR A 528 -6.17 -3.61 -9.42
N ARG A 529 -5.61 -4.74 -8.99
CA ARG A 529 -5.16 -5.85 -9.85
C ARG A 529 -6.30 -6.41 -10.69
N LEU A 530 -7.49 -6.66 -10.10
CA LEU A 530 -8.65 -7.17 -10.83
C LEU A 530 -9.14 -6.19 -11.90
N ILE A 531 -9.17 -4.89 -11.59
CA ILE A 531 -9.52 -3.84 -12.56
C ILE A 531 -8.50 -3.83 -13.71
N ALA A 532 -7.19 -3.83 -13.39
CA ALA A 532 -6.13 -3.85 -14.38
C ALA A 532 -6.21 -5.08 -15.30
N ARG A 533 -6.46 -6.27 -14.74
CA ARG A 533 -6.64 -7.51 -15.54
C ARG A 533 -7.83 -7.43 -16.49
N GLU A 534 -8.95 -6.85 -16.07
CA GLU A 534 -10.09 -6.66 -16.98
C GLU A 534 -9.77 -5.66 -18.10
N ILE A 535 -9.04 -4.57 -17.80
CA ILE A 535 -8.53 -3.65 -18.82
C ILE A 535 -7.59 -4.40 -19.78
N GLY A 536 -6.67 -5.21 -19.26
CA GLY A 536 -5.74 -6.03 -20.04
C GLY A 536 -6.46 -7.00 -20.97
N ARG A 537 -7.47 -7.71 -20.47
CA ARG A 537 -8.32 -8.60 -21.26
C ARG A 537 -8.95 -7.86 -22.45
N ARG A 538 -9.52 -6.68 -22.22
CA ARG A 538 -10.13 -5.86 -23.28
C ARG A 538 -9.11 -5.33 -24.29
N LEU A 539 -7.91 -4.97 -23.84
CA LEU A 539 -6.84 -4.53 -24.73
C LEU A 539 -6.32 -5.69 -25.60
N ALA A 540 -6.19 -6.89 -25.04
CA ALA A 540 -5.82 -8.09 -25.76
C ALA A 540 -6.90 -8.51 -26.79
N ASP A 541 -8.18 -8.49 -26.39
CA ASP A 541 -9.30 -8.74 -27.32
C ASP A 541 -9.32 -7.79 -28.52
N ARG A 542 -8.84 -6.55 -28.33
CA ARG A 542 -8.70 -5.54 -29.40
C ARG A 542 -7.40 -5.64 -30.19
N GLY A 543 -6.49 -6.55 -29.82
CA GLY A 543 -5.16 -6.69 -30.43
C GLY A 543 -4.20 -5.52 -30.17
N VAL A 544 -4.42 -4.76 -29.08
CA VAL A 544 -3.52 -3.66 -28.68
C VAL A 544 -2.27 -4.19 -27.96
N ILE A 545 -2.45 -5.27 -27.18
CA ILE A 545 -1.39 -6.04 -26.52
C ILE A 545 -1.60 -7.53 -26.84
N ASP A 546 -0.58 -8.36 -26.65
CA ASP A 546 -0.62 -9.76 -27.08
C ASP A 546 -1.37 -10.66 -26.09
N GLN A 547 -1.22 -10.41 -24.78
CA GLN A 547 -1.85 -11.18 -23.70
C GLN A 547 -2.47 -10.26 -22.64
N PRO A 548 -3.54 -10.68 -21.94
CA PRO A 548 -4.15 -9.87 -20.88
C PRO A 548 -3.17 -9.40 -19.80
N GLU A 549 -2.18 -10.24 -19.45
CA GLU A 549 -1.16 -9.98 -18.44
C GLU A 549 -0.14 -8.92 -18.85
N ASP A 550 -0.07 -8.58 -20.15
CA ASP A 550 0.81 -7.53 -20.64
C ASP A 550 0.42 -6.14 -20.12
N VAL A 551 -0.80 -5.99 -19.60
CA VAL A 551 -1.28 -4.74 -19.00
C VAL A 551 -0.40 -4.24 -17.85
N PHE A 552 0.27 -5.13 -17.12
CA PHE A 552 1.15 -4.75 -16.02
C PHE A 552 2.44 -4.06 -16.50
N TYR A 553 2.80 -4.24 -17.78
CA TYR A 553 3.94 -3.57 -18.42
C TYR A 553 3.62 -2.18 -18.98
N LEU A 554 2.38 -1.72 -18.81
CA LEU A 554 1.95 -0.36 -19.15
C LEU A 554 1.84 0.50 -17.88
N ILE A 555 2.07 1.80 -17.99
CA ILE A 555 1.75 2.76 -16.92
C ILE A 555 0.30 3.21 -17.02
N ARG A 556 -0.28 3.74 -15.95
CA ARG A 556 -1.71 4.07 -15.83
C ARG A 556 -2.22 5.02 -16.92
N SER A 557 -1.39 5.97 -17.38
CA SER A 557 -1.75 6.84 -18.52
C SER A 557 -1.88 6.07 -19.83
N GLU A 558 -1.05 5.05 -20.04
CA GLU A 558 -1.08 4.15 -21.21
C GLU A 558 -2.23 3.13 -21.12
N LEU A 559 -2.73 2.80 -19.92
CA LEU A 559 -3.97 2.01 -19.78
C LEU A 559 -5.19 2.78 -20.32
N LYS A 560 -5.23 4.08 -20.07
CA LYS A 560 -6.28 4.97 -20.58
C LYS A 560 -6.13 5.20 -22.09
N ASN A 561 -4.92 5.56 -22.51
CA ASN A 561 -4.60 5.94 -23.88
C ASN A 561 -3.39 5.10 -24.35
N PRO A 562 -3.62 3.86 -24.80
CA PRO A 562 -2.52 2.97 -25.19
C PRO A 562 -1.79 3.52 -26.42
N PRO A 563 -0.45 3.50 -26.43
CA PRO A 563 0.33 3.93 -27.58
C PRO A 563 0.09 2.98 -28.76
N ALA A 564 0.25 3.49 -29.99
CA ALA A 564 0.03 2.71 -31.21
C ALA A 564 0.92 1.45 -31.30
N ASN A 565 2.09 1.47 -30.67
CA ASN A 565 3.04 0.36 -30.59
C ASN A 565 3.05 -0.32 -29.20
N ALA A 566 1.91 -0.40 -28.52
CA ALA A 566 1.81 -0.94 -27.17
C ALA A 566 2.42 -2.36 -27.02
N ALA A 567 2.18 -3.28 -27.98
CA ALA A 567 2.78 -4.61 -27.95
C ALA A 567 4.33 -4.59 -27.98
N GLU A 568 4.93 -3.75 -28.83
CA GLU A 568 6.39 -3.58 -28.89
C GLU A 568 6.94 -2.98 -27.60
N LEU A 569 6.22 -1.99 -27.03
CA LEU A 569 6.57 -1.35 -25.77
C LEU A 569 6.59 -2.35 -24.61
N VAL A 570 5.56 -3.19 -24.53
CA VAL A 570 5.44 -4.29 -23.56
C VAL A 570 6.60 -5.26 -23.72
N ALA A 571 6.88 -5.74 -24.94
CA ALA A 571 7.96 -6.69 -25.19
C ALA A 571 9.32 -6.14 -24.76
N ARG A 572 9.59 -4.85 -25.05
CA ARG A 572 10.80 -4.15 -24.60
C ARG A 572 10.89 -4.09 -23.07
N ARG A 573 9.82 -3.68 -22.39
CA ARG A 573 9.79 -3.55 -20.91
C ARG A 573 9.90 -4.91 -20.21
N ARG A 574 9.35 -5.96 -20.82
CA ARG A 574 9.53 -7.36 -20.37
C ARG A 574 10.98 -7.79 -20.47
N ALA A 575 11.62 -7.56 -21.62
CA ALA A 575 13.05 -7.86 -21.79
C ALA A 575 13.93 -7.06 -20.84
N GLU A 576 13.60 -5.79 -20.60
CA GLU A 576 14.29 -4.95 -19.61
C GLU A 576 14.16 -5.53 -18.19
N ARG A 577 12.95 -5.92 -17.78
CA ARG A 577 12.72 -6.53 -16.45
C ARG A 577 13.53 -7.81 -16.27
N GLU A 578 13.60 -8.67 -17.29
CA GLU A 578 14.41 -9.89 -17.24
C GLU A 578 15.92 -9.59 -17.17
N ARG A 579 16.40 -8.56 -17.87
CA ARG A 579 17.78 -8.07 -17.72
C ARG A 579 18.04 -7.63 -16.28
N LEU A 580 17.14 -6.81 -15.70
CA LEU A 580 17.27 -6.25 -14.36
C LEU A 580 17.12 -7.30 -13.25
N ARG A 581 16.52 -8.47 -13.53
CA ARG A 581 16.54 -9.62 -12.61
C ARG A 581 17.96 -10.14 -12.38
N VAL A 582 18.87 -9.95 -13.34
CA VAL A 582 20.26 -10.40 -13.30
C VAL A 582 21.23 -9.25 -13.01
N GLU A 583 21.00 -8.09 -13.62
CA GLU A 583 21.79 -6.87 -13.48
C GLU A 583 21.10 -5.89 -12.53
N ARG A 584 21.26 -6.10 -11.22
CA ARG A 584 20.54 -5.34 -10.20
C ARG A 584 21.36 -4.13 -9.75
N PRO A 585 20.72 -2.98 -9.46
CA PRO A 585 21.41 -1.96 -8.67
C PRO A 585 21.84 -2.53 -7.32
N PRO A 586 22.93 -2.03 -6.71
CA PRO A 586 23.37 -2.48 -5.40
C PRO A 586 22.27 -2.21 -4.35
N LEU A 587 22.28 -2.97 -3.26
CA LEU A 587 21.33 -2.78 -2.15
C LEU A 587 21.38 -1.34 -1.60
N ASN A 588 22.55 -0.73 -1.65
CA ASN A 588 22.85 0.59 -1.13
C ASN A 588 23.75 1.36 -2.11
N PHE A 589 23.50 2.65 -2.32
CA PHE A 589 24.44 3.51 -3.07
C PHE A 589 24.32 4.99 -2.67
N ALA A 590 25.36 5.75 -3.02
CA ALA A 590 25.41 7.21 -2.86
C ALA A 590 25.84 7.87 -4.17
N GLY A 591 25.05 8.81 -4.67
CA GLY A 591 25.28 9.44 -5.97
C GLY A 591 25.01 8.47 -7.11
N THR A 592 26.07 7.97 -7.74
CA THR A 592 25.97 7.08 -8.90
C THR A 592 26.19 5.62 -8.55
N TYR A 593 25.57 4.69 -9.28
CA TYR A 593 25.79 3.25 -9.15
C TYR A 593 26.03 2.56 -10.50
N SER A 594 26.74 1.43 -10.45
CA SER A 594 26.81 0.43 -11.52
C SER A 594 25.99 -0.79 -11.13
N THR A 595 25.47 -1.53 -12.11
CA THR A 595 24.75 -2.77 -11.80
C THR A 595 25.71 -3.83 -11.26
N THR A 596 25.21 -4.62 -10.33
CA THR A 596 25.89 -5.80 -9.78
C THR A 596 25.24 -7.05 -10.36
N ARG A 597 26.05 -8.05 -10.67
CA ARG A 597 25.62 -9.41 -10.95
C ARG A 597 26.01 -10.30 -9.78
N ASP A 598 25.14 -11.23 -9.40
CA ASP A 598 25.45 -12.26 -8.42
C ASP A 598 26.50 -13.22 -9.00
N ALA A 599 27.78 -12.88 -8.86
CA ALA A 599 28.93 -13.68 -9.29
C ALA A 599 29.66 -14.29 -8.09
N ALA A 600 28.90 -14.77 -7.10
CA ALA A 600 29.49 -15.39 -5.93
C ALA A 600 29.74 -16.89 -6.21
N GLY A 601 30.98 -17.36 -6.00
CA GLY A 601 31.29 -18.79 -6.04
C GLY A 601 30.48 -19.55 -5.00
N ALA A 602 30.07 -20.78 -5.31
CA ALA A 602 29.29 -21.61 -4.41
C ALA A 602 30.01 -21.82 -3.08
N LEU A 603 29.25 -21.87 -1.98
CA LEU A 603 29.80 -22.15 -0.66
C LEU A 603 30.27 -23.61 -0.63
N GLU A 604 31.53 -23.88 -0.29
CA GLU A 604 32.06 -25.25 -0.26
C GLU A 604 31.69 -25.97 1.05
N PRO A 605 31.67 -27.32 1.09
CA PRO A 605 31.43 -28.06 2.32
C PRO A 605 32.43 -27.68 3.43
N GLY A 606 31.93 -27.48 4.65
CA GLY A 606 32.69 -27.01 5.81
C GLY A 606 32.84 -25.48 5.89
N GLN A 607 32.47 -24.72 4.85
CA GLN A 607 32.44 -23.27 4.91
C GLN A 607 31.14 -22.76 5.52
N SER A 608 31.20 -21.54 6.07
CA SER A 608 30.07 -20.91 6.71
C SER A 608 29.84 -19.49 6.21
N LEU A 609 28.57 -19.12 6.20
CA LEU A 609 28.10 -17.75 6.06
C LEU A 609 27.73 -17.20 7.44
N GLN A 610 27.94 -15.90 7.62
CA GLN A 610 27.52 -15.17 8.80
C GLN A 610 26.38 -14.23 8.38
N GLY A 611 25.28 -14.28 9.12
CA GLY A 611 24.23 -13.28 9.09
C GLY A 611 23.89 -12.80 10.50
N THR A 612 22.77 -12.11 10.61
CA THR A 612 22.20 -11.65 11.88
C THR A 612 21.36 -12.77 12.50
N PRO A 613 21.67 -13.22 13.74
CA PRO A 613 20.83 -14.16 14.45
C PRO A 613 19.50 -13.51 14.81
N VAL A 614 18.38 -14.09 14.40
CA VAL A 614 17.06 -13.53 14.71
C VAL A 614 16.17 -14.47 15.50
N SER A 615 16.14 -15.76 15.19
CA SER A 615 15.33 -16.74 15.91
C SER A 615 16.21 -17.91 16.31
N ALA A 616 16.33 -18.16 17.62
CA ALA A 616 17.26 -19.13 18.19
C ALA A 616 16.87 -20.58 17.86
N GLY A 617 17.86 -21.47 17.96
CA GLY A 617 17.72 -22.90 17.68
C GLY A 617 18.70 -23.36 16.60
N VAL A 618 18.88 -24.67 16.50
CA VAL A 618 19.77 -25.29 15.51
C VAL A 618 18.96 -26.29 14.70
N ALA A 619 19.04 -26.21 13.38
CA ALA A 619 18.42 -27.18 12.50
C ALA A 619 19.35 -27.52 11.33
N LYS A 620 19.36 -28.82 10.98
CA LYS A 620 20.04 -29.35 9.80
C LYS A 620 18.98 -29.78 8.79
N GLY A 621 19.16 -29.40 7.52
CA GLY A 621 18.21 -29.77 6.47
C GLY A 621 18.75 -29.51 5.07
N ARG A 622 18.03 -30.02 4.08
CA ARG A 622 18.31 -29.79 2.66
C ARG A 622 17.90 -28.37 2.30
N VAL A 623 18.78 -27.62 1.64
CA VAL A 623 18.51 -26.28 1.13
C VAL A 623 17.51 -26.34 -0.01
N ARG A 624 16.53 -25.44 0.05
CA ARG A 624 15.69 -25.05 -1.06
C ARG A 624 15.87 -23.55 -1.29
N VAL A 625 16.52 -23.18 -2.40
CA VAL A 625 16.65 -21.77 -2.81
C VAL A 625 15.39 -21.38 -3.58
N LEU A 626 14.68 -20.38 -3.09
CA LEU A 626 13.35 -20.00 -3.55
C LEU A 626 13.32 -18.52 -3.95
N THR A 627 12.53 -18.26 -4.99
CA THR A 627 11.99 -16.94 -5.33
C THR A 627 10.47 -16.94 -5.10
N ALA A 628 9.85 -15.77 -5.19
CA ALA A 628 8.39 -15.64 -5.10
C ALA A 628 7.62 -16.44 -6.18
N ASP A 629 8.28 -16.92 -7.24
CA ASP A 629 7.65 -17.72 -8.28
C ASP A 629 7.73 -19.23 -7.99
N SER A 630 8.46 -19.65 -6.95
CA SER A 630 8.83 -21.06 -6.70
C SER A 630 8.56 -21.54 -5.27
N MET A 631 7.91 -20.77 -4.40
CA MET A 631 7.76 -21.17 -2.98
C MET A 631 7.02 -22.50 -2.79
N ASP A 632 6.16 -22.84 -3.75
CA ASP A 632 5.42 -24.10 -3.79
C ASP A 632 6.36 -25.32 -3.92
N ASP A 633 7.65 -25.12 -4.23
CA ASP A 633 8.68 -26.16 -4.25
C ASP A 633 9.26 -26.48 -2.87
N LEU A 634 8.91 -25.72 -1.83
CA LEU A 634 9.37 -25.99 -0.46
C LEU A 634 8.67 -27.23 0.11
N GLU A 635 9.46 -28.21 0.52
CA GLU A 635 8.97 -29.40 1.21
C GLU A 635 9.11 -29.31 2.74
N PRO A 636 8.22 -29.94 3.53
CA PRO A 636 8.35 -29.98 4.98
C PRO A 636 9.71 -30.49 5.44
N GLY A 637 10.36 -29.74 6.34
CA GLY A 637 11.68 -30.07 6.89
C GLY A 637 12.88 -29.63 6.04
N GLU A 638 12.68 -28.95 4.90
CA GLU A 638 13.76 -28.29 4.16
C GLU A 638 14.14 -26.94 4.79
N VAL A 639 15.34 -26.45 4.46
CA VAL A 639 15.83 -25.11 4.83
C VAL A 639 15.46 -24.13 3.73
N LEU A 640 14.59 -23.19 4.05
CA LEU A 640 14.16 -22.12 3.16
C LEU A 640 15.30 -21.11 3.00
N VAL A 641 15.80 -20.93 1.78
CA VAL A 641 16.79 -19.91 1.43
C VAL A 641 16.20 -18.95 0.40
N SER A 642 16.18 -17.65 0.67
CA SER A 642 15.68 -16.64 -0.28
C SER A 642 16.44 -15.33 -0.18
N ALA A 643 16.39 -14.50 -1.23
CA ALA A 643 16.97 -13.16 -1.19
C ALA A 643 16.21 -12.23 -0.22
N PHE A 644 14.89 -12.38 -0.16
CA PHE A 644 13.97 -11.63 0.71
C PHE A 644 12.71 -12.48 0.97
N THR A 645 11.90 -12.08 1.95
CA THR A 645 10.58 -12.68 2.19
C THR A 645 9.56 -11.57 2.51
N ASP A 646 8.31 -11.78 2.09
CA ASP A 646 7.17 -10.92 2.35
C ASP A 646 6.06 -11.69 3.09
N THR A 647 4.93 -11.05 3.37
CA THR A 647 3.85 -11.66 4.17
C THR A 647 3.23 -12.90 3.54
N GLY A 648 3.30 -13.05 2.22
CA GLY A 648 2.85 -14.24 1.51
C GLY A 648 3.66 -15.49 1.85
N TRP A 649 4.89 -15.33 2.36
CA TRP A 649 5.75 -16.44 2.77
C TRP A 649 5.39 -17.01 4.15
N THR A 650 4.57 -16.29 4.93
CA THR A 650 4.22 -16.65 6.32
C THR A 650 3.78 -18.11 6.46
N PRO A 651 2.91 -18.67 5.59
CA PRO A 651 2.52 -20.07 5.72
C PRO A 651 3.67 -21.06 5.50
N TYR A 652 4.66 -20.74 4.67
CA TYR A 652 5.80 -21.62 4.36
C TYR A 652 6.80 -21.72 5.51
N PHE A 653 6.91 -20.69 6.34
CA PHE A 653 7.78 -20.71 7.53
C PHE A 653 7.35 -21.82 8.50
N SER A 654 6.05 -22.12 8.57
CA SER A 654 5.50 -23.08 9.53
C SER A 654 6.07 -24.50 9.41
N PHE A 655 6.46 -24.91 8.20
CA PHE A 655 6.96 -26.25 7.91
C PHE A 655 8.43 -26.29 7.48
N ALA A 656 9.10 -25.13 7.42
CA ALA A 656 10.55 -25.06 7.20
C ALA A 656 11.33 -25.57 8.43
N ALA A 657 12.44 -26.27 8.21
CA ALA A 657 13.36 -26.66 9.28
C ALA A 657 14.12 -25.44 9.85
N ALA A 658 14.58 -24.56 8.95
CA ALA A 658 15.20 -23.28 9.23
C ALA A 658 14.97 -22.29 8.08
N VAL A 659 15.21 -21.01 8.33
CA VAL A 659 15.06 -19.92 7.35
C VAL A 659 16.35 -19.12 7.24
N VAL A 660 16.83 -18.91 6.01
CA VAL A 660 18.00 -18.09 5.68
C VAL A 660 17.59 -17.03 4.65
N VAL A 661 17.80 -15.74 4.96
CA VAL A 661 17.41 -14.64 4.07
C VAL A 661 18.55 -13.65 3.88
N ASP A 662 18.80 -13.23 2.63
CA ASP A 662 19.90 -12.31 2.34
C ASP A 662 19.69 -10.89 2.86
N THR A 663 18.43 -10.45 2.85
CA THR A 663 18.04 -9.11 3.28
C THR A 663 17.18 -9.18 4.55
N GLY A 664 17.35 -8.18 5.42
CA GLY A 664 16.54 -7.97 6.62
C GLY A 664 17.36 -7.87 7.90
N GLY A 665 16.80 -7.22 8.91
CA GLY A 665 17.40 -7.06 10.24
C GLY A 665 16.59 -7.73 11.35
N GLU A 666 16.93 -7.48 12.62
CA GLU A 666 16.25 -8.10 13.78
C GLU A 666 14.73 -7.87 13.82
N MET A 667 14.25 -6.83 13.13
CA MET A 667 12.86 -6.40 13.10
C MET A 667 12.17 -6.64 11.74
N SER A 668 12.83 -7.34 10.81
CA SER A 668 12.28 -7.68 9.49
C SER A 668 11.05 -8.56 9.59
N HIS A 669 10.30 -8.67 8.50
CA HIS A 669 9.18 -9.59 8.43
C HIS A 669 9.61 -11.03 8.74
N ALA A 670 10.67 -11.51 8.08
CA ALA A 670 11.26 -12.82 8.31
C ALA A 670 11.58 -13.07 9.79
N ALA A 671 12.21 -12.10 10.44
CA ALA A 671 12.61 -12.20 11.84
C ALA A 671 11.42 -12.27 12.81
N VAL A 672 10.33 -11.57 12.50
CA VAL A 672 9.09 -11.63 13.31
C VAL A 672 8.43 -12.99 13.14
N VAL A 673 8.21 -13.41 11.90
CA VAL A 673 7.51 -14.67 11.58
C VAL A 673 8.28 -15.91 12.05
N ALA A 674 9.60 -15.93 11.88
CA ALA A 674 10.41 -17.06 12.32
C ALA A 674 10.36 -17.27 13.84
N ARG A 675 10.29 -16.18 14.63
CA ARG A 675 10.15 -16.27 16.08
C ARG A 675 8.77 -16.75 16.48
N GLU A 676 7.74 -16.29 15.79
CA GLU A 676 6.35 -16.71 16.00
C GLU A 676 6.17 -18.22 15.79
N PHE A 677 6.81 -18.78 14.76
CA PHE A 677 6.78 -20.22 14.51
C PHE A 677 7.86 -21.01 15.25
N GLY A 678 8.75 -20.36 16.02
CA GLY A 678 9.86 -21.01 16.70
C GLY A 678 10.84 -21.71 15.73
N VAL A 679 11.06 -21.11 14.56
CA VAL A 679 11.92 -21.63 13.49
C VAL A 679 13.29 -20.97 13.57
N PRO A 680 14.41 -21.73 13.63
CA PRO A 680 15.76 -21.18 13.54
C PRO A 680 15.89 -20.28 12.31
N CYS A 681 16.35 -19.04 12.51
CA CYS A 681 16.41 -18.08 11.42
C CYS A 681 17.63 -17.16 11.50
N VAL A 682 18.24 -16.99 10.33
CA VAL A 682 19.36 -16.09 10.07
C VAL A 682 18.98 -15.18 8.91
N VAL A 683 19.07 -13.87 9.09
CA VAL A 683 18.79 -12.88 8.04
C VAL A 683 20.04 -12.05 7.75
N GLY A 684 20.03 -11.23 6.70
CA GLY A 684 21.17 -10.36 6.41
C GLY A 684 22.42 -11.11 5.95
N THR A 685 22.27 -12.30 5.34
CA THR A 685 23.41 -13.07 4.80
C THR A 685 24.06 -12.43 3.58
N LEU A 686 23.41 -11.40 2.99
CA LEU A 686 23.79 -10.62 1.81
C LEU A 686 23.87 -11.41 0.50
N ARG A 687 24.28 -12.69 0.54
CA ARG A 687 24.57 -13.52 -0.63
C ARG A 687 24.26 -15.01 -0.44
N GLY A 688 23.60 -15.39 0.64
CA GLY A 688 23.20 -16.77 0.94
C GLY A 688 22.40 -17.43 -0.19
N SER A 689 21.43 -16.72 -0.79
CA SER A 689 20.68 -17.24 -1.93
C SER A 689 21.51 -17.36 -3.22
N ALA A 690 22.62 -16.64 -3.32
CA ALA A 690 23.53 -16.70 -4.46
C ALA A 690 24.60 -17.80 -4.34
N VAL A 691 25.01 -18.17 -3.12
CA VAL A 691 26.12 -19.13 -2.89
C VAL A 691 25.67 -20.52 -2.45
N LEU A 692 24.49 -20.65 -1.85
CA LEU A 692 23.88 -21.94 -1.53
C LEU A 692 23.09 -22.43 -2.74
N ARG A 693 23.02 -23.76 -2.94
CA ARG A 693 22.28 -24.38 -4.03
C ARG A 693 21.17 -25.26 -3.49
N THR A 694 20.06 -25.30 -4.20
CA THR A 694 19.00 -26.28 -3.93
C THR A 694 19.58 -27.70 -3.94
N GLY A 695 19.38 -28.43 -2.86
CA GLY A 695 19.96 -29.75 -2.65
C GLY A 695 21.14 -29.81 -1.67
N ASP A 696 21.84 -28.71 -1.42
CA ASP A 696 22.91 -28.65 -0.40
C ASP A 696 22.38 -29.03 0.97
N VAL A 697 23.21 -29.58 1.86
CA VAL A 697 22.80 -29.82 3.24
C VAL A 697 23.47 -28.80 4.14
N VAL A 698 22.68 -28.02 4.88
CA VAL A 698 23.20 -26.97 5.76
C VAL A 698 22.78 -27.21 7.20
N GLU A 699 23.63 -26.74 8.12
CA GLU A 699 23.30 -26.52 9.52
C GLU A 699 23.13 -25.01 9.75
N VAL A 700 21.97 -24.62 10.24
CA VAL A 700 21.62 -23.23 10.56
C VAL A 700 21.56 -23.08 12.07
N ASP A 701 22.42 -22.24 12.63
CA ASP A 701 22.39 -21.83 14.03
C ASP A 701 21.84 -20.40 14.12
N GLY A 702 20.55 -20.30 14.44
CA GLY A 702 19.84 -19.03 14.57
C GLY A 702 20.17 -18.24 15.85
N ALA A 703 20.94 -18.82 16.78
CA ALA A 703 21.43 -18.11 17.96
C ALA A 703 22.77 -17.40 17.70
N THR A 704 23.65 -18.00 16.89
CA THR A 704 24.95 -17.40 16.51
C THR A 704 24.91 -16.68 15.17
N GLY A 705 23.90 -16.93 14.34
CA GLY A 705 23.78 -16.34 13.01
C GLY A 705 24.62 -17.06 11.95
N LYS A 706 25.08 -18.28 12.26
CA LYS A 706 26.00 -19.04 11.41
C LYS A 706 25.24 -20.06 10.57
N VAL A 707 25.50 -20.07 9.26
CA VAL A 707 24.96 -21.05 8.32
C VAL A 707 26.13 -21.83 7.72
N THR A 708 26.24 -23.11 8.01
CA THR A 708 27.38 -23.95 7.55
C THR A 708 26.90 -24.97 6.53
N ARG A 709 27.52 -25.00 5.35
CA ARG A 709 27.28 -26.10 4.41
C ARG A 709 28.01 -27.33 4.92
N VAL A 710 27.26 -28.41 5.11
CA VAL A 710 27.76 -29.70 5.61
C VAL A 710 28.08 -30.63 4.45
N GLU A 711 27.21 -30.69 3.44
CA GLU A 711 27.34 -31.55 2.25
C GLU A 711 26.99 -30.80 0.96
#